data_AF-A0A946W293-F1
#
_entry.id   AF-A0A946W293-F1
#
_cell.length_a   1.000
_cell.length_b   1.000
_cell.length_c   1.000
_cell.angle_alpha   90.00
_cell.angle_beta   90.00
_cell.angle_gamma   90.00
#
_symmetry.space_group_name_H-M   'P 1'
#
loop_
_entity.id
_entity.type
_entity.pdbx_description
1 polymer ?
#
loop_
_entity_poly.entity_id
_entity_poly.type
_entity_poly.pdbx_seq_one_letter_code
_entity_poly.pdbx_strand_id
1 'polypeptide(L)'
;MEEGNEYVFERINNSFSIKEGKSREVYISENETFKIKIEKNTPDSLIIFTYKFLESYEEGTARKGVINRTDRFFPAFNETQTTLTHAQDFIKSILSRSVFRFSINHKTKEIELLNRVELLEEFHLRLVEQGNTNREIENAINYLNRERLFISEEQLSFLTLFHNTKISDGRIVHQNKSGEKYIINERNGEFIKFGDQNFDNVVSGKEYQKYWINIENGLITNYSTIQYDSIKSNNIQFRLNKRIWRVKETDFRLLYSQRVPQKTIFISGEIENPLSNKIHVRILDKPFGTDLKTKTLILDENGSFSANINYCHEGFVYVENENNNKFNPPATYVFYAEPGDTIRFDSKGMQMPWKTTFSGIRKTEAELIQELREKINIAKDSRISGTSKKILDYEPIFGISIVNGEAKLVGEIEPIFNAIKNLEQIAKNYEPQISEMAFSFITNEIKAYFLGGIFDFGSKIIRRQDLSLREIPRENDYQNLLSQIDLIDVHEVYNNYGLHSRKCINHYLNYHFTKANKIKTRYITSYGFHFMPGTEMKIQFSRMVLSGSPLYREIANALSEILIEDKSKIYLVRKVQLSDFAINNFNLLIRLCNDLELVNEIKNIIKQHEKLQNDTYLPELEFVNRKDQTVIFNDFKGDKPSIFYFSSNWIGGRYQFDELVTEHPEINFIMIVEGSNFKQWEDYTKAADPKATHLLYYNDSSSFSDIFQRNTTHLVFNKSGEFEEYASSTKDAIQKAKASLQPKKIELNKSQLELIIILLGVVLALFIIGLVIWKWRVRQRFRKEAQIRKLRELELTAIRSQMNPHFLFNSLNSVQNLVQ
;
A
#
# COMPACT_ATOMS: atom_id res chain seq x y z
N MET A 1 -23.78 -14.92 -24.34
CA MET A 1 -22.69 -14.06 -23.84
C MET A 1 -22.12 -13.26 -25.00
N GLU A 2 -21.80 -11.98 -24.79
CA GLU A 2 -21.45 -11.04 -25.87
C GLU A 2 -19.98 -10.65 -25.85
N GLU A 3 -19.38 -10.45 -27.02
CA GLU A 3 -17.99 -10.02 -27.16
C GLU A 3 -17.76 -8.64 -26.55
N GLY A 4 -16.70 -8.49 -25.74
CA GLY A 4 -16.39 -7.23 -25.06
C GLY A 4 -17.18 -6.99 -23.76
N ASN A 5 -18.05 -7.92 -23.35
CA ASN A 5 -18.74 -7.86 -22.07
C ASN A 5 -18.00 -8.66 -20.99
N GLU A 6 -18.19 -8.23 -19.75
CA GLU A 6 -17.82 -8.95 -18.54
C GLU A 6 -19.06 -9.36 -17.73
N TYR A 7 -18.97 -10.51 -17.09
CA TYR A 7 -19.98 -11.14 -16.27
C TYR A 7 -19.35 -11.49 -14.93
N VAL A 8 -19.93 -11.02 -13.83
CA VAL A 8 -19.44 -11.34 -12.49
C VAL A 8 -20.44 -12.25 -11.79
N PHE A 9 -19.92 -13.37 -11.32
CA PHE A 9 -20.69 -14.40 -10.64
C PHE A 9 -20.19 -14.58 -9.22
N GLU A 10 -21.11 -14.95 -8.34
CA GLU A 10 -20.84 -15.43 -7.00
C GLU A 10 -21.23 -16.90 -6.91
N ARG A 11 -20.40 -17.68 -6.24
CA ARG A 11 -20.70 -19.06 -5.87
C ARG A 11 -20.41 -19.29 -4.40
N ILE A 12 -21.38 -19.86 -3.71
CA ILE A 12 -21.31 -20.22 -2.30
C ILE A 12 -21.54 -21.72 -2.18
N ASN A 13 -20.54 -22.46 -1.69
CA ASN A 13 -20.65 -23.89 -1.38
C ASN A 13 -20.74 -24.08 0.12
N ASN A 14 -21.91 -24.45 0.62
CA ASN A 14 -22.17 -24.70 2.02
C ASN A 14 -22.12 -26.20 2.32
N SER A 15 -21.40 -26.55 3.38
CA SER A 15 -21.47 -27.87 4.02
C SER A 15 -22.03 -27.71 5.43
N PHE A 16 -23.24 -28.23 5.66
CA PHE A 16 -23.94 -28.07 6.93
C PHE A 16 -24.60 -29.36 7.40
N SER A 17 -25.09 -29.37 8.64
CA SER A 17 -26.02 -30.41 9.11
C SER A 17 -27.38 -29.86 9.42
N ILE A 18 -28.38 -30.72 9.29
CA ILE A 18 -29.76 -30.45 9.70
C ILE A 18 -30.04 -31.18 11.02
N LYS A 19 -30.59 -30.48 12.02
CA LYS A 19 -30.98 -31.05 13.33
C LYS A 19 -32.44 -31.54 13.36
N GLU A 20 -32.78 -32.37 14.35
CA GLU A 20 -34.17 -32.67 14.75
C GLU A 20 -34.86 -31.36 15.13
N GLY A 21 -35.72 -30.86 14.23
CA GLY A 21 -36.29 -29.51 14.27
C GLY A 21 -36.00 -28.65 13.03
N LYS A 22 -35.28 -29.18 12.02
CA LYS A 22 -34.94 -28.52 10.75
C LYS A 22 -34.00 -27.31 10.85
N SER A 23 -33.36 -27.05 12.00
CA SER A 23 -32.35 -26.00 12.07
C SER A 23 -31.06 -26.40 11.34
N ARG A 24 -30.47 -25.45 10.62
CA ARG A 24 -29.20 -25.60 9.89
C ARG A 24 -28.04 -25.22 10.81
N GLU A 25 -26.97 -26.03 10.78
CA GLU A 25 -25.70 -25.73 11.42
C GLU A 25 -24.61 -25.86 10.36
N VAL A 26 -24.20 -24.72 9.79
CA VAL A 26 -23.14 -24.62 8.78
C VAL A 26 -21.80 -24.89 9.45
N TYR A 27 -20.99 -25.75 8.84
CA TYR A 27 -19.65 -26.05 9.32
C TYR A 27 -18.58 -25.35 8.52
N ILE A 28 -18.78 -25.30 7.20
CA ILE A 28 -17.87 -24.74 6.21
C ILE A 28 -18.72 -24.07 5.13
N SER A 29 -18.32 -22.88 4.73
CA SER A 29 -18.85 -22.13 3.59
C SER A 29 -17.67 -21.66 2.73
N GLU A 30 -17.54 -22.18 1.52
CA GLU A 30 -16.58 -21.66 0.54
C GLU A 30 -17.28 -20.63 -0.33
N ASN A 31 -16.73 -19.42 -0.36
CA ASN A 31 -17.30 -18.28 -1.07
C ASN A 31 -16.31 -17.83 -2.13
N GLU A 32 -16.78 -17.74 -3.38
CA GLU A 32 -15.96 -17.35 -4.51
C GLU A 32 -16.73 -16.39 -5.40
N THR A 33 -16.15 -15.22 -5.61
CA THR A 33 -16.62 -14.25 -6.61
C THR A 33 -15.64 -14.27 -7.76
N PHE A 34 -16.12 -14.40 -8.99
CA PHE A 34 -15.25 -14.48 -10.16
C PHE A 34 -15.85 -13.77 -11.37
N LYS A 35 -14.96 -13.34 -12.25
CA LYS A 35 -15.26 -12.58 -13.45
C LYS A 35 -14.94 -13.38 -14.70
N ILE A 36 -15.89 -13.41 -15.61
CA ILE A 36 -15.73 -13.91 -16.98
C ILE A 36 -15.78 -12.72 -17.93
N LYS A 37 -14.72 -12.51 -18.72
CA LYS A 37 -14.70 -11.50 -19.79
C LYS A 37 -14.62 -12.20 -21.13
N ILE A 38 -15.55 -11.88 -22.03
CA ILE A 38 -15.58 -12.46 -23.37
C ILE A 38 -14.65 -11.66 -24.28
N GLU A 39 -13.59 -12.31 -24.76
CA GLU A 39 -12.63 -11.71 -25.68
C GLU A 39 -13.08 -11.81 -27.12
N LYS A 40 -13.70 -12.94 -27.49
CA LYS A 40 -14.17 -13.21 -28.84
C LYS A 40 -15.38 -14.13 -28.80
N ASN A 41 -16.40 -13.81 -29.58
CA ASN A 41 -17.54 -14.71 -29.79
C ASN A 41 -17.81 -14.88 -31.30
N THR A 42 -17.48 -16.06 -31.83
CA THR A 42 -17.87 -16.46 -33.19
C THR A 42 -19.08 -17.38 -33.10
N PRO A 43 -20.28 -16.93 -33.52
CA PRO A 43 -21.51 -17.71 -33.40
C PRO A 43 -21.36 -19.12 -33.96
N ASP A 44 -21.90 -20.10 -33.22
CA ASP A 44 -21.91 -21.54 -33.56
C ASP A 44 -20.53 -22.18 -33.80
N SER A 45 -19.45 -21.49 -33.44
CA SER A 45 -18.08 -21.96 -33.64
C SER A 45 -17.30 -21.96 -32.33
N LEU A 46 -16.95 -20.77 -31.81
CA LEU A 46 -15.96 -20.64 -30.75
C LEU A 46 -16.23 -19.39 -29.90
N ILE A 47 -16.18 -19.56 -28.58
CA ILE A 47 -16.06 -18.44 -27.62
C ILE A 47 -14.69 -18.50 -26.98
N ILE A 48 -14.00 -17.36 -26.90
CA ILE A 48 -12.78 -17.18 -26.12
C ILE A 48 -13.08 -16.21 -24.98
N PHE A 49 -12.70 -16.59 -23.76
CA PHE A 49 -12.96 -15.79 -22.57
C PHE A 49 -11.84 -15.93 -21.55
N THR A 50 -11.72 -14.92 -20.69
CA THR A 50 -10.87 -15.01 -19.50
C THR A 50 -11.73 -15.24 -18.26
N TYR A 51 -11.26 -16.08 -17.36
CA TYR A 51 -11.80 -16.32 -16.03
C TYR A 51 -10.80 -15.80 -14.99
N LYS A 52 -11.27 -15.00 -14.03
CA LYS A 52 -10.44 -14.45 -12.95
C LYS A 52 -11.22 -14.43 -11.64
N PHE A 53 -10.63 -14.94 -10.56
CA PHE A 53 -11.20 -14.76 -9.23
C PHE A 53 -11.09 -13.28 -8.79
N LEU A 54 -12.16 -12.76 -8.20
CA LEU A 54 -12.20 -11.46 -7.54
C LEU A 54 -12.10 -11.63 -6.02
N GLU A 55 -12.74 -12.67 -5.49
CA GLU A 55 -12.69 -13.04 -4.08
C GLU A 55 -12.69 -14.56 -3.95
N SER A 56 -12.01 -15.08 -2.93
CA SER A 56 -12.00 -16.51 -2.65
C SER A 56 -11.63 -16.75 -1.19
N TYR A 57 -12.58 -17.19 -0.39
CA TYR A 57 -12.37 -17.48 1.03
C TYR A 57 -13.22 -18.65 1.51
N GLU A 58 -12.75 -19.28 2.57
CA GLU A 58 -13.49 -20.31 3.29
C GLU A 58 -13.77 -19.83 4.71
N GLU A 59 -15.00 -19.98 5.17
CA GLU A 59 -15.39 -19.70 6.55
C GLU A 59 -15.87 -20.97 7.24
N GLY A 60 -15.30 -21.26 8.41
CA GLY A 60 -15.66 -22.39 9.24
C GLY A 60 -16.10 -21.99 10.65
N THR A 61 -16.94 -22.81 11.28
CA THR A 61 -17.34 -22.60 12.68
C THR A 61 -16.25 -23.10 13.64
N ALA A 62 -15.48 -22.19 14.24
CA ALA A 62 -14.47 -22.55 15.24
C ALA A 62 -14.99 -22.31 16.66
N ARG A 63 -15.84 -23.23 17.16
CA ARG A 63 -16.50 -23.12 18.48
C ARG A 63 -17.37 -21.84 18.61
N LYS A 64 -18.18 -21.76 19.67
CA LYS A 64 -19.19 -20.69 19.85
C LYS A 64 -18.59 -19.30 19.64
N GLY A 65 -18.97 -18.64 18.55
CA GLY A 65 -18.75 -17.21 18.31
C GLY A 65 -17.45 -16.82 17.61
N VAL A 66 -16.59 -17.76 17.16
CA VAL A 66 -15.39 -17.43 16.36
C VAL A 66 -15.53 -18.02 14.97
N ILE A 67 -15.60 -17.14 13.96
CA ILE A 67 -15.50 -17.53 12.55
C ILE A 67 -14.03 -17.75 12.25
N ASN A 68 -13.67 -18.95 11.78
CA ASN A 68 -12.34 -19.19 11.25
C ASN A 68 -12.38 -18.96 9.74
N ARG A 69 -11.82 -17.84 9.28
CA ARG A 69 -11.78 -17.46 7.88
C ARG A 69 -10.40 -17.70 7.28
N THR A 70 -10.35 -18.46 6.20
CA THR A 70 -9.16 -18.66 5.36
C THR A 70 -9.36 -17.86 4.08
N ASP A 71 -8.78 -16.67 4.01
CA ASP A 71 -8.82 -15.82 2.82
C ASP A 71 -7.64 -16.16 1.89
N ARG A 72 -7.94 -16.52 0.64
CA ARG A 72 -6.92 -16.99 -0.31
C ARG A 72 -6.20 -15.83 -1.00
N PHE A 73 -6.80 -14.63 -1.03
CA PHE A 73 -6.15 -13.40 -1.49
C PHE A 73 -5.28 -12.78 -0.41
N PHE A 74 -5.75 -12.87 0.84
CA PHE A 74 -5.12 -12.29 2.01
C PHE A 74 -4.92 -13.32 3.14
N PRO A 75 -4.01 -14.30 2.98
CA PRO A 75 -3.76 -15.34 3.98
C PRO A 75 -3.33 -14.77 5.33
N ALA A 76 -3.32 -15.58 6.40
CA ALA A 76 -2.90 -15.07 7.71
C ALA A 76 -1.45 -14.56 7.65
N PHE A 77 -1.22 -13.36 8.19
CA PHE A 77 0.07 -12.67 8.07
C PHE A 77 1.07 -13.16 9.12
N ASN A 78 1.67 -14.34 8.89
CA ASN A 78 2.70 -14.92 9.75
C ASN A 78 3.84 -15.55 8.93
N GLU A 79 5.02 -15.66 9.53
CA GLU A 79 6.22 -16.19 8.85
C GLU A 79 6.21 -17.72 8.71
N THR A 80 5.40 -18.42 9.50
CA THR A 80 5.46 -19.89 9.64
C THR A 80 4.47 -20.66 8.76
N GLN A 81 3.52 -20.01 8.08
CA GLN A 81 2.54 -20.68 7.21
C GLN A 81 3.04 -20.97 5.78
N THR A 82 4.31 -20.71 5.48
CA THR A 82 4.87 -20.95 4.15
C THR A 82 5.13 -22.43 3.84
N THR A 83 4.94 -23.35 4.79
CA THR A 83 5.14 -24.79 4.56
C THR A 83 3.88 -25.46 4.01
N LEU A 84 4.05 -26.34 3.02
CA LEU A 84 3.03 -27.15 2.31
C LEU A 84 2.27 -28.19 3.17
N THR A 85 2.01 -27.91 4.45
CA THR A 85 1.29 -28.82 5.36
C THR A 85 -0.20 -28.99 5.00
N HIS A 86 -0.78 -28.06 4.24
CA HIS A 86 -2.13 -28.15 3.66
C HIS A 86 -2.11 -27.90 2.15
N ALA A 87 -1.63 -28.88 1.38
CA ALA A 87 -1.39 -28.74 -0.07
C ALA A 87 -2.59 -28.23 -0.89
N GLN A 88 -3.84 -28.48 -0.46
CA GLN A 88 -5.03 -28.05 -1.19
C GLN A 88 -5.29 -26.53 -1.08
N ASP A 89 -5.19 -25.95 0.11
CA ASP A 89 -5.43 -24.51 0.31
C ASP A 89 -4.35 -23.67 -0.37
N PHE A 90 -3.13 -24.19 -0.34
CA PHE A 90 -1.99 -23.60 -1.01
C PHE A 90 -2.18 -23.53 -2.53
N ILE A 91 -2.60 -24.63 -3.17
CA ILE A 91 -2.88 -24.64 -4.61
C ILE A 91 -4.02 -23.67 -4.94
N LYS A 92 -5.12 -23.69 -4.18
CA LYS A 92 -6.24 -22.76 -4.40
C LYS A 92 -5.78 -21.30 -4.31
N SER A 93 -4.86 -20.98 -3.40
CA SER A 93 -4.28 -19.65 -3.25
C SER A 93 -3.52 -19.17 -4.50
N ILE A 94 -2.75 -20.05 -5.13
CA ILE A 94 -2.07 -19.76 -6.40
C ILE A 94 -3.10 -19.55 -7.51
N LEU A 95 -4.11 -20.43 -7.61
CA LEU A 95 -5.17 -20.33 -8.62
C LEU A 95 -5.97 -19.03 -8.49
N SER A 96 -6.22 -18.55 -7.28
CA SER A 96 -6.94 -17.30 -7.02
C SER A 96 -6.25 -16.06 -7.60
N ARG A 97 -4.91 -16.08 -7.74
CA ARG A 97 -4.14 -14.95 -8.29
C ARG A 97 -4.18 -14.85 -9.82
N SER A 98 -4.45 -15.96 -10.50
CA SER A 98 -4.15 -16.11 -11.93
C SER A 98 -5.35 -15.80 -12.83
N VAL A 99 -5.02 -15.48 -14.09
CA VAL A 99 -6.01 -15.24 -15.14
C VAL A 99 -5.99 -16.41 -16.11
N PHE A 100 -7.09 -17.14 -16.15
CA PHE A 100 -7.23 -18.32 -17.01
C PHE A 100 -7.88 -17.89 -18.32
N ARG A 101 -7.32 -18.31 -19.45
CA ARG A 101 -7.85 -18.00 -20.78
C ARG A 101 -8.38 -19.28 -21.41
N PHE A 102 -9.67 -19.36 -21.60
CA PHE A 102 -10.35 -20.55 -22.08
C PHE A 102 -10.93 -20.34 -23.47
N SER A 103 -11.15 -21.46 -24.17
CA SER A 103 -12.05 -21.52 -25.31
C SER A 103 -13.16 -22.54 -25.09
N ILE A 104 -14.34 -22.26 -25.63
CA ILE A 104 -15.47 -23.20 -25.74
C ILE A 104 -15.73 -23.45 -27.21
N ASN A 105 -15.61 -24.70 -27.63
CA ASN A 105 -16.04 -25.13 -28.96
C ASN A 105 -17.55 -25.46 -28.92
N HIS A 106 -18.36 -24.73 -29.67
CA HIS A 106 -19.81 -24.92 -29.67
C HIS A 106 -20.26 -26.26 -30.27
N LYS A 107 -19.48 -26.82 -31.20
CA LYS A 107 -19.79 -28.08 -31.87
C LYS A 107 -19.48 -29.28 -30.99
N THR A 108 -18.31 -29.30 -30.35
CA THR A 108 -17.87 -30.41 -29.50
C THR A 108 -18.32 -30.25 -28.04
N LYS A 109 -18.69 -29.02 -27.63
CA LYS A 109 -18.99 -28.61 -26.24
C LYS A 109 -17.79 -28.74 -25.30
N GLU A 110 -16.59 -28.84 -25.86
CA GLU A 110 -15.36 -28.97 -25.09
C GLU A 110 -14.84 -27.59 -24.67
N ILE A 111 -14.35 -27.54 -23.44
CA ILE A 111 -13.64 -26.39 -22.88
C ILE A 111 -12.15 -26.71 -22.91
N GLU A 112 -11.35 -25.79 -23.46
CA GLU A 112 -9.89 -25.90 -23.54
C GLU A 112 -9.23 -24.70 -22.86
N LEU A 113 -8.16 -24.95 -22.08
CA LEU A 113 -7.34 -23.91 -21.47
C LEU A 113 -6.22 -23.51 -22.45
N LEU A 114 -6.26 -22.27 -22.94
CA LEU A 114 -5.39 -21.76 -23.99
C LEU A 114 -4.01 -21.34 -23.48
N ASN A 115 -3.90 -20.83 -22.24
CA ASN A 115 -2.67 -20.28 -21.67
C ASN A 115 -2.03 -21.20 -20.61
N ARG A 116 -2.10 -22.51 -20.83
CA ARG A 116 -1.69 -23.50 -19.82
C ARG A 116 -0.19 -23.46 -19.52
N VAL A 117 0.66 -23.25 -20.54
CA VAL A 117 2.12 -23.25 -20.38
C VAL A 117 2.55 -22.02 -19.59
N GLU A 118 2.02 -20.86 -19.96
CA GLU A 118 2.27 -19.59 -19.28
C GLU A 118 1.85 -19.65 -17.81
N LEU A 119 0.70 -20.27 -17.51
CA LEU A 119 0.23 -20.46 -16.13
C LEU A 119 1.16 -21.36 -15.32
N LEU A 120 1.70 -22.44 -15.89
CA LEU A 120 2.66 -23.30 -15.18
C LEU A 120 3.97 -22.57 -14.86
N GLU A 121 4.43 -21.72 -15.76
CA GLU A 121 5.58 -20.84 -15.51
C GLU A 121 5.28 -19.83 -14.40
N GLU A 122 4.10 -19.19 -14.45
CA GLU A 122 3.63 -18.27 -13.40
C GLU A 122 3.55 -18.97 -12.03
N PHE A 123 2.99 -20.18 -11.99
CA PHE A 123 2.90 -20.99 -10.77
C PHE A 123 4.29 -21.32 -10.25
N HIS A 124 5.20 -21.78 -11.11
CA HIS A 124 6.57 -22.09 -10.72
C HIS A 124 7.27 -20.86 -10.11
N LEU A 125 7.21 -19.71 -10.79
CA LEU A 125 7.78 -18.46 -10.30
C LEU A 125 7.17 -18.03 -8.96
N ARG A 126 5.85 -18.19 -8.80
CA ARG A 126 5.17 -17.87 -7.54
C ARG A 126 5.63 -18.77 -6.40
N LEU A 127 5.79 -20.07 -6.65
CA LEU A 127 6.29 -21.02 -5.65
C LEU A 127 7.73 -20.67 -5.21
N VAL A 128 8.57 -20.25 -6.15
CA VAL A 128 9.93 -19.75 -5.86
C VAL A 128 9.87 -18.47 -5.04
N GLU A 129 9.04 -17.50 -5.42
CA GLU A 129 8.87 -16.23 -4.71
C GLU A 129 8.44 -16.46 -3.25
N GLN A 130 7.57 -17.45 -3.01
CA GLN A 130 7.12 -17.86 -1.67
C GLN A 130 8.22 -18.53 -0.82
N GLY A 131 9.36 -18.88 -1.40
CA GLY A 131 10.49 -19.51 -0.70
C GLY A 131 10.35 -21.02 -0.50
N ASN A 132 9.55 -21.70 -1.33
CA ASN A 132 9.41 -23.15 -1.27
C ASN A 132 10.70 -23.86 -1.71
N THR A 133 10.96 -25.05 -1.17
CA THR A 133 12.09 -25.89 -1.60
C THR A 133 11.87 -26.48 -3.00
N ASN A 134 12.94 -26.82 -3.71
CA ASN A 134 12.82 -27.43 -5.06
C ASN A 134 11.91 -28.68 -5.08
N ARG A 135 11.96 -29.50 -4.02
CA ARG A 135 11.12 -30.71 -3.88
C ARG A 135 9.64 -30.36 -3.72
N GLU A 136 9.34 -29.33 -2.93
CA GLU A 136 7.98 -28.82 -2.72
C GLU A 136 7.40 -28.25 -4.01
N ILE A 137 8.21 -27.46 -4.73
CA ILE A 137 7.86 -26.91 -6.04
C ILE A 137 7.54 -28.03 -7.02
N GLU A 138 8.43 -29.02 -7.13
CA GLU A 138 8.25 -30.17 -8.03
C GLU A 138 6.96 -30.94 -7.70
N ASN A 139 6.67 -31.20 -6.42
CA ASN A 139 5.44 -31.86 -6.01
C ASN A 139 4.18 -31.06 -6.38
N ALA A 140 4.18 -29.75 -6.14
CA ALA A 140 3.05 -28.87 -6.46
C ALA A 140 2.81 -28.80 -7.98
N ILE A 141 3.87 -28.63 -8.76
CA ILE A 141 3.80 -28.59 -10.23
C ILE A 141 3.35 -29.96 -10.79
N ASN A 142 3.82 -31.07 -10.23
CA ASN A 142 3.37 -32.41 -10.62
C ASN A 142 1.89 -32.65 -10.30
N TYR A 143 1.40 -32.11 -9.18
CA TYR A 143 -0.03 -32.14 -8.86
C TYR A 143 -0.85 -31.32 -9.87
N LEU A 144 -0.47 -30.06 -10.08
CA LEU A 144 -1.12 -29.16 -11.05
C LEU A 144 -1.10 -29.76 -12.46
N ASN A 145 -0.02 -30.42 -12.84
CA ASN A 145 0.10 -31.01 -14.17
C ASN A 145 -0.91 -32.13 -14.47
N ARG A 146 -1.48 -32.77 -13.43
CA ARG A 146 -2.55 -33.76 -13.59
C ARG A 146 -3.89 -33.13 -13.91
N GLU A 147 -4.07 -31.86 -13.56
CA GLU A 147 -5.29 -31.11 -13.82
C GLU A 147 -5.24 -30.50 -15.23
N ARG A 148 -6.24 -30.86 -16.06
CA ARG A 148 -6.33 -30.39 -17.45
C ARG A 148 -6.59 -28.89 -17.54
N LEU A 149 -7.48 -28.38 -16.69
CA LEU A 149 -7.96 -26.99 -16.71
C LEU A 149 -7.53 -26.16 -15.49
N PHE A 150 -6.86 -26.79 -14.51
CA PHE A 150 -6.55 -26.27 -13.15
C PHE A 150 -7.77 -25.90 -12.28
N ILE A 151 -8.80 -25.32 -12.88
CA ILE A 151 -10.13 -25.11 -12.32
C ILE A 151 -10.99 -26.34 -12.61
N SER A 152 -11.85 -26.75 -11.66
CA SER A 152 -12.69 -27.94 -11.86
C SER A 152 -13.69 -27.75 -13.00
N GLU A 153 -13.92 -28.78 -13.81
CA GLU A 153 -14.89 -28.73 -14.92
C GLU A 153 -16.30 -28.38 -14.44
N GLU A 154 -16.64 -28.76 -13.22
CA GLU A 154 -17.90 -28.40 -12.57
C GLU A 154 -18.09 -26.87 -12.49
N GLN A 155 -17.03 -26.11 -12.17
CA GLN A 155 -17.12 -24.65 -12.08
C GLN A 155 -17.39 -23.97 -13.42
N LEU A 156 -17.02 -24.60 -14.53
CA LEU A 156 -17.21 -24.09 -15.89
C LEU A 156 -18.41 -24.74 -16.59
N SER A 157 -18.99 -25.78 -16.00
CA SER A 157 -20.03 -26.62 -16.63
C SER A 157 -21.29 -25.83 -16.98
N PHE A 158 -21.63 -24.80 -16.20
CA PHE A 158 -22.78 -23.93 -16.46
C PHE A 158 -22.71 -23.23 -17.83
N LEU A 159 -21.52 -23.07 -18.40
CA LEU A 159 -21.31 -22.49 -19.73
C LEU A 159 -21.76 -23.40 -20.88
N THR A 160 -21.84 -24.71 -20.63
CA THR A 160 -22.09 -25.72 -21.69
C THR A 160 -23.31 -26.61 -21.42
N LEU A 161 -23.81 -26.65 -20.18
CA LEU A 161 -24.84 -27.59 -19.70
C LEU A 161 -26.09 -27.67 -20.59
N PHE A 162 -26.61 -26.51 -21.00
CA PHE A 162 -27.84 -26.38 -21.79
C PHE A 162 -27.60 -25.82 -23.20
N HIS A 163 -26.37 -25.84 -23.69
CA HIS A 163 -26.04 -25.29 -25.01
C HIS A 163 -26.77 -26.05 -26.14
N ASN A 164 -27.56 -25.34 -26.97
CA ASN A 164 -28.41 -25.92 -28.03
C ASN A 164 -29.44 -26.95 -27.53
N THR A 165 -29.84 -26.87 -26.26
CA THR A 165 -30.91 -27.71 -25.70
C THR A 165 -32.27 -27.31 -26.31
N LYS A 166 -33.07 -28.32 -26.66
CA LYS A 166 -34.48 -28.12 -27.05
C LYS A 166 -35.38 -28.08 -25.82
N ILE A 167 -36.42 -27.24 -25.86
CA ILE A 167 -37.53 -27.28 -24.92
C ILE A 167 -38.68 -28.06 -25.58
N SER A 168 -39.00 -29.26 -25.09
CA SER A 168 -40.12 -30.05 -25.62
C SER A 168 -41.42 -29.71 -24.91
N ASP A 169 -42.52 -29.69 -25.66
CA ASP A 169 -43.88 -29.41 -25.19
C ASP A 169 -44.04 -28.09 -24.41
N GLY A 170 -43.10 -27.15 -24.61
CA GLY A 170 -43.03 -25.88 -23.88
C GLY A 170 -42.79 -26.01 -22.38
N ARG A 171 -42.47 -27.21 -21.87
CA ARG A 171 -42.41 -27.49 -20.42
C ARG A 171 -41.18 -28.29 -19.98
N ILE A 172 -40.52 -29.00 -20.88
CA ILE A 172 -39.42 -29.91 -20.53
C ILE A 172 -38.12 -29.41 -21.15
N VAL A 173 -37.11 -29.20 -20.31
CA VAL A 173 -35.74 -28.84 -20.71
C VAL A 173 -34.86 -30.09 -20.66
N HIS A 174 -34.14 -30.38 -21.75
CA HIS A 174 -33.29 -31.58 -21.85
C HIS A 174 -31.81 -31.25 -21.57
N GLN A 175 -31.23 -31.82 -20.52
CA GLN A 175 -29.82 -31.63 -20.22
C GLN A 175 -28.93 -32.41 -21.19
N ASN A 176 -27.91 -31.76 -21.75
CA ASN A 176 -27.08 -32.34 -22.80
C ASN A 176 -26.18 -33.51 -22.35
N LYS A 177 -25.66 -33.46 -21.12
CA LYS A 177 -24.55 -34.34 -20.68
C LYS A 177 -25.04 -35.65 -20.07
N SER A 178 -26.14 -35.62 -19.30
CA SER A 178 -26.72 -36.77 -18.60
C SER A 178 -27.96 -37.36 -19.29
N GLY A 179 -28.60 -36.60 -20.19
CA GLY A 179 -29.93 -36.92 -20.71
C GLY A 179 -31.07 -36.67 -19.72
N GLU A 180 -30.80 -36.02 -18.58
CA GLU A 180 -31.81 -35.65 -17.60
C GLU A 180 -32.84 -34.66 -18.18
N LYS A 181 -34.06 -34.76 -17.66
CA LYS A 181 -35.19 -33.92 -18.06
C LYS A 181 -35.64 -33.10 -16.86
N TYR A 182 -35.61 -31.79 -17.03
CA TYR A 182 -36.10 -30.85 -16.03
C TYR A 182 -37.41 -30.24 -16.46
N ILE A 183 -38.22 -29.84 -15.48
CA ILE A 183 -39.52 -29.24 -15.73
C ILE A 183 -39.45 -27.74 -15.47
N ILE A 184 -40.03 -26.97 -16.37
CA ILE A 184 -40.22 -25.53 -16.22
C ILE A 184 -41.31 -25.31 -15.16
N ASN A 185 -40.90 -24.71 -14.05
CA ASN A 185 -41.77 -24.42 -12.91
C ASN A 185 -42.37 -23.01 -13.01
N GLU A 186 -41.61 -22.04 -13.51
CA GLU A 186 -42.03 -20.65 -13.68
C GLU A 186 -41.50 -20.08 -15.00
N ARG A 187 -42.26 -19.18 -15.62
CA ARG A 187 -41.88 -18.44 -16.83
C ARG A 187 -42.33 -16.99 -16.72
N ASN A 188 -41.38 -16.06 -16.69
CA ASN A 188 -41.60 -14.62 -16.61
C ASN A 188 -40.88 -13.96 -17.78
N GLY A 189 -41.61 -13.70 -18.87
CA GLY A 189 -41.04 -13.16 -20.11
C GLY A 189 -39.94 -14.08 -20.68
N GLU A 190 -38.74 -13.53 -20.79
CA GLU A 190 -37.52 -14.18 -21.29
C GLU A 190 -36.81 -15.05 -20.23
N PHE A 191 -37.29 -15.07 -18.99
CA PHE A 191 -36.69 -15.85 -17.93
C PHE A 191 -37.54 -17.09 -17.65
N ILE A 192 -36.89 -18.26 -17.65
CA ILE A 192 -37.50 -19.51 -17.19
C ILE A 192 -36.75 -20.05 -15.99
N LYS A 193 -37.50 -20.61 -15.06
CA LYS A 193 -36.99 -21.36 -13.91
C LYS A 193 -37.39 -22.81 -14.06
N PHE A 194 -36.42 -23.70 -13.97
CA PHE A 194 -36.64 -25.13 -14.16
C PHE A 194 -35.73 -25.97 -13.26
N GLY A 195 -36.09 -27.23 -13.04
CA GLY A 195 -35.29 -28.13 -12.21
C GLY A 195 -36.01 -29.42 -11.87
N ASP A 196 -35.55 -30.09 -10.81
CA ASP A 196 -36.21 -31.27 -10.25
C ASP A 196 -37.60 -30.94 -9.65
N GLN A 197 -38.61 -31.76 -9.97
CA GLN A 197 -40.00 -31.60 -9.49
C GLN A 197 -40.15 -31.56 -7.96
N ASN A 198 -39.28 -32.27 -7.24
CA ASN A 198 -39.39 -32.52 -5.79
C ASN A 198 -38.16 -32.00 -5.04
N PHE A 199 -37.68 -30.80 -5.37
CA PHE A 199 -36.54 -30.20 -4.67
C PHE A 199 -36.76 -30.09 -3.15
N ASP A 200 -38.01 -30.03 -2.68
CA ASP A 200 -38.36 -29.97 -1.25
C ASP A 200 -38.58 -31.37 -0.61
N ASN A 201 -38.72 -32.43 -1.42
CA ASN A 201 -38.95 -33.82 -1.00
C ASN A 201 -37.73 -34.68 -1.34
N VAL A 202 -36.77 -34.69 -0.40
CA VAL A 202 -35.41 -35.13 -0.67
C VAL A 202 -35.19 -36.61 -0.38
N VAL A 203 -34.66 -37.33 -1.38
CA VAL A 203 -34.16 -38.69 -1.28
C VAL A 203 -32.66 -38.65 -0.98
N SER A 204 -32.26 -39.41 0.04
CA SER A 204 -30.86 -39.58 0.46
C SER A 204 -29.96 -39.99 -0.72
N GLY A 205 -28.83 -39.31 -0.90
CA GLY A 205 -27.83 -39.59 -1.94
C GLY A 205 -28.11 -38.96 -3.31
N LYS A 206 -29.34 -38.53 -3.61
CA LYS A 206 -29.65 -37.80 -4.85
C LYS A 206 -29.28 -36.32 -4.69
N GLU A 207 -28.62 -35.76 -5.71
CA GLU A 207 -28.43 -34.32 -5.87
C GLU A 207 -29.64 -33.74 -6.62
N TYR A 208 -30.17 -32.64 -6.10
CA TYR A 208 -31.30 -31.92 -6.67
C TYR A 208 -30.83 -30.58 -7.22
N GLN A 209 -31.35 -30.18 -8.38
CA GLN A 209 -30.86 -29.01 -9.09
C GLN A 209 -32.00 -28.09 -9.54
N LYS A 210 -31.74 -26.79 -9.48
CA LYS A 210 -32.62 -25.70 -9.95
C LYS A 210 -31.80 -24.69 -10.75
N TYR A 211 -32.36 -24.22 -11.85
CA TYR A 211 -31.71 -23.30 -12.78
C TYR A 211 -32.64 -22.15 -13.16
N TRP A 212 -32.04 -20.98 -13.36
CA TRP A 212 -32.66 -19.79 -13.94
C TRP A 212 -31.86 -19.40 -15.17
N ILE A 213 -32.54 -19.29 -16.31
CA ILE A 213 -31.91 -18.97 -17.59
C ILE A 213 -32.68 -17.87 -18.30
N ASN A 214 -31.95 -16.95 -18.91
CA ASN A 214 -32.49 -16.06 -19.93
C ASN A 214 -32.51 -16.82 -21.27
N ILE A 215 -33.68 -17.01 -21.85
CA ILE A 215 -33.84 -17.81 -23.08
C ILE A 215 -33.44 -17.06 -24.36
N GLU A 216 -33.29 -15.74 -24.35
CA GLU A 216 -32.84 -14.98 -25.51
C GLU A 216 -31.34 -15.15 -25.75
N ASN A 217 -30.55 -15.06 -24.68
CA ASN A 217 -29.08 -15.11 -24.78
C ASN A 217 -28.47 -16.41 -24.23
N GLY A 218 -29.29 -17.31 -23.68
CA GLY A 218 -28.89 -18.60 -23.13
C GLY A 218 -28.09 -18.54 -21.84
N LEU A 219 -28.05 -17.37 -21.17
CA LEU A 219 -27.26 -17.16 -19.96
C LEU A 219 -27.95 -17.76 -18.73
N ILE A 220 -27.27 -18.68 -18.05
CA ILE A 220 -27.68 -19.12 -16.72
C ILE A 220 -27.37 -18.00 -15.74
N THR A 221 -28.40 -17.36 -15.21
CA THR A 221 -28.25 -16.28 -14.22
C THR A 221 -28.10 -16.83 -12.83
N ASN A 222 -28.74 -17.96 -12.52
CA ASN A 222 -28.68 -18.57 -11.21
C ASN A 222 -28.77 -20.09 -11.33
N TYR A 223 -28.13 -20.80 -10.41
CA TYR A 223 -28.47 -22.19 -10.15
C TYR A 223 -28.25 -22.51 -8.67
N SER A 224 -29.01 -23.48 -8.17
CA SER A 224 -28.80 -24.04 -6.84
C SER A 224 -28.79 -25.56 -6.91
N THR A 225 -27.86 -26.18 -6.21
CA THR A 225 -27.83 -27.63 -6.02
C THR A 225 -27.92 -27.96 -4.53
N ILE A 226 -28.56 -29.08 -4.20
CA ILE A 226 -28.60 -29.58 -2.83
C ILE A 226 -28.53 -31.11 -2.82
N GLN A 227 -27.63 -31.65 -1.99
CA GLN A 227 -27.43 -33.08 -1.83
C GLN A 227 -27.41 -33.48 -0.36
N TYR A 228 -28.20 -34.49 -0.02
CA TYR A 228 -28.26 -35.07 1.31
C TYR A 228 -27.39 -36.31 1.33
N ASP A 229 -26.51 -36.41 2.32
CA ASP A 229 -25.56 -37.51 2.43
C ASP A 229 -26.28 -38.85 2.59
N SER A 230 -25.80 -39.89 1.90
CA SER A 230 -26.52 -41.17 1.77
C SER A 230 -26.73 -41.93 3.09
N ILE A 231 -25.89 -41.64 4.09
CA ILE A 231 -25.83 -42.30 5.39
C ILE A 231 -26.35 -41.36 6.48
N LYS A 232 -27.47 -41.71 7.14
CA LYS A 232 -27.82 -41.11 8.43
C LYS A 232 -26.72 -41.45 9.43
N SER A 233 -26.00 -40.46 9.92
CA SER A 233 -24.85 -40.66 10.80
C SER A 233 -25.23 -41.45 12.06
N ASN A 234 -24.72 -42.67 12.19
CA ASN A 234 -24.87 -43.50 13.40
C ASN A 234 -23.85 -43.14 14.50
N ASN A 235 -23.10 -42.05 14.34
CA ASN A 235 -22.13 -41.60 15.33
C ASN A 235 -22.85 -41.05 16.58
N ILE A 236 -22.42 -41.53 17.76
CA ILE A 236 -22.97 -41.13 19.08
C ILE A 236 -22.95 -39.61 19.27
N GLN A 237 -21.89 -38.91 18.83
CA GLN A 237 -21.83 -37.45 18.88
C GLN A 237 -22.88 -36.77 17.98
N PHE A 238 -23.21 -37.37 16.85
CA PHE A 238 -24.26 -36.84 15.94
C PHE A 238 -25.65 -36.97 16.56
N ARG A 239 -25.95 -38.10 17.21
CA ARG A 239 -27.22 -38.29 17.95
C ARG A 239 -27.33 -37.40 19.19
N LEU A 240 -26.26 -37.27 19.98
CA LEU A 240 -26.24 -36.39 21.17
C LEU A 240 -26.51 -34.92 20.80
N ASN A 241 -26.05 -34.48 19.63
CA ASN A 241 -26.29 -33.13 19.10
C ASN A 241 -27.57 -33.01 18.27
N LYS A 242 -28.42 -34.05 18.25
CA LYS A 242 -29.68 -34.12 17.48
C LYS A 242 -29.50 -33.85 15.97
N ARG A 243 -28.37 -34.21 15.36
CA ARG A 243 -28.10 -33.99 13.93
C ARG A 243 -28.58 -35.20 13.10
N ILE A 244 -29.36 -34.96 12.04
CA ILE A 244 -30.02 -35.99 11.21
C ILE A 244 -29.29 -36.21 9.88
N TRP A 245 -28.92 -35.12 9.19
CA TRP A 245 -28.35 -35.17 7.85
C TRP A 245 -27.11 -34.29 7.76
N ARG A 246 -26.13 -34.71 6.95
CA ARG A 246 -25.13 -33.82 6.38
C ARG A 246 -25.62 -33.41 4.99
N VAL A 247 -25.48 -32.14 4.66
CA VAL A 247 -25.99 -31.55 3.43
C VAL A 247 -24.89 -30.73 2.78
N LYS A 248 -24.77 -30.89 1.46
CA LYS A 248 -24.00 -29.99 0.61
C LYS A 248 -24.99 -29.16 -0.21
N GLU A 249 -24.78 -27.86 -0.25
CA GLU A 249 -25.61 -26.91 -1.00
C GLU A 249 -24.68 -25.99 -1.76
N THR A 250 -24.93 -25.81 -3.04
CA THR A 250 -24.23 -24.81 -3.87
C THR A 250 -25.25 -23.80 -4.32
N ASP A 251 -24.99 -22.53 -4.06
CA ASP A 251 -25.72 -21.42 -4.62
C ASP A 251 -24.82 -20.65 -5.59
N PHE A 252 -25.35 -20.38 -6.78
CA PHE A 252 -24.66 -19.66 -7.83
C PHE A 252 -25.56 -18.55 -8.36
N ARG A 253 -25.02 -17.34 -8.49
CA ARG A 253 -25.73 -16.20 -9.05
C ARG A 253 -24.84 -15.29 -9.87
N LEU A 254 -25.38 -14.77 -10.95
CA LEU A 254 -24.88 -13.61 -11.68
C LEU A 254 -25.16 -12.38 -10.84
N LEU A 255 -24.12 -11.69 -10.40
CA LEU A 255 -24.24 -10.42 -9.69
C LEU A 255 -24.56 -9.29 -10.68
N TYR A 256 -23.80 -9.22 -11.78
CA TYR A 256 -24.02 -8.26 -12.84
C TYR A 256 -23.34 -8.67 -14.16
N SER A 257 -23.78 -8.04 -15.25
CA SER A 257 -23.14 -8.13 -16.55
C SER A 257 -23.14 -6.78 -17.24
N GLN A 258 -22.00 -6.38 -17.80
CA GLN A 258 -21.85 -5.09 -18.47
C GLN A 258 -20.78 -5.14 -19.56
N ARG A 259 -20.74 -4.11 -20.41
CA ARG A 259 -19.61 -3.91 -21.31
C ARG A 259 -18.37 -3.58 -20.48
N VAL A 260 -17.22 -4.14 -20.84
CA VAL A 260 -15.97 -3.87 -20.12
C VAL A 260 -15.72 -2.37 -20.07
N PRO A 261 -15.72 -1.77 -18.87
CA PRO A 261 -15.65 -0.32 -18.75
C PRO A 261 -14.28 0.22 -19.18
N GLN A 262 -14.27 1.47 -19.64
CA GLN A 262 -13.03 2.22 -19.80
C GLN A 262 -12.47 2.56 -18.42
N LYS A 263 -11.14 2.56 -18.25
CA LYS A 263 -10.47 2.91 -16.97
C LYS A 263 -10.42 4.43 -16.75
N THR A 264 -11.55 5.09 -16.97
CA THR A 264 -11.70 6.53 -16.88
C THR A 264 -13.10 6.88 -16.39
N ILE A 265 -13.27 8.06 -15.81
CA ILE A 265 -14.57 8.67 -15.54
C ILE A 265 -14.67 9.99 -16.28
N PHE A 266 -15.84 10.25 -16.86
CA PHE A 266 -16.16 11.53 -17.45
C PHE A 266 -16.98 12.36 -16.47
N ILE A 267 -16.47 13.52 -16.07
CA ILE A 267 -17.15 14.43 -15.15
C ILE A 267 -17.42 15.74 -15.88
N SER A 268 -18.63 16.25 -15.77
CA SER A 268 -19.02 17.54 -16.32
C SER A 268 -20.04 18.26 -15.44
N GLY A 269 -20.22 19.55 -15.66
CA GLY A 269 -21.22 20.30 -14.93
C GLY A 269 -21.15 21.79 -15.14
N GLU A 270 -22.08 22.50 -14.52
CA GLU A 270 -22.18 23.95 -14.48
C GLU A 270 -22.42 24.41 -13.03
N ILE A 271 -21.69 25.42 -12.57
CA ILE A 271 -21.90 26.06 -11.28
C ILE A 271 -22.21 27.54 -11.51
N GLU A 272 -23.45 27.94 -11.23
CA GLU A 272 -23.88 29.33 -11.29
C GLU A 272 -23.28 30.11 -10.10
N ASN A 273 -22.56 31.21 -10.38
CA ASN A 273 -21.88 32.03 -9.38
C ASN A 273 -20.87 31.25 -8.49
N PRO A 274 -19.86 30.59 -9.06
CA PRO A 274 -18.96 29.74 -8.31
C PRO A 274 -18.09 30.56 -7.33
N LEU A 275 -17.65 29.93 -6.23
CA LEU A 275 -16.79 30.54 -5.20
C LEU A 275 -15.40 30.94 -5.74
N SER A 276 -14.96 30.26 -6.79
CA SER A 276 -13.80 30.59 -7.61
C SER A 276 -13.95 29.95 -9.00
N ASN A 277 -13.08 30.29 -9.94
CA ASN A 277 -13.02 29.63 -11.24
C ASN A 277 -12.32 28.26 -11.21
N LYS A 278 -11.98 27.71 -10.03
CA LYS A 278 -11.26 26.44 -9.91
C LYS A 278 -12.12 25.35 -9.29
N ILE A 279 -11.98 24.16 -9.86
CA ILE A 279 -12.57 22.93 -9.34
C ILE A 279 -11.47 21.91 -9.12
N HIS A 280 -11.50 21.23 -7.97
CA HIS A 280 -10.64 20.09 -7.68
C HIS A 280 -11.47 18.82 -7.69
N VAL A 281 -11.13 17.90 -8.58
CA VAL A 281 -11.64 16.53 -8.55
C VAL A 281 -10.64 15.68 -7.77
N ARG A 282 -11.10 15.03 -6.70
CA ARG A 282 -10.27 14.21 -5.82
C ARG A 282 -10.77 12.77 -5.78
N ILE A 283 -9.86 11.82 -6.01
CA ILE A 283 -10.14 10.39 -6.07
C ILE A 283 -9.09 9.58 -5.30
N LEU A 284 -9.51 8.45 -4.73
CA LEU A 284 -8.62 7.51 -4.06
C LEU A 284 -8.15 6.44 -5.06
N ASP A 285 -6.94 6.60 -5.60
CA ASP A 285 -6.42 5.76 -6.70
C ASP A 285 -5.48 4.65 -6.19
N LYS A 286 -4.77 4.87 -5.08
CA LYS A 286 -3.78 3.92 -4.55
C LYS A 286 -4.43 2.72 -3.85
N PRO A 287 -3.84 1.51 -3.91
CA PRO A 287 -4.37 0.33 -3.22
C PRO A 287 -4.30 0.44 -1.68
N PHE A 288 -3.53 1.35 -1.11
CA PHE A 288 -3.52 1.61 0.33
C PHE A 288 -3.18 3.07 0.63
N GLY A 289 -3.32 3.46 1.89
CA GLY A 289 -3.19 4.84 2.33
C GLY A 289 -4.43 5.68 2.02
N THR A 290 -4.40 6.96 2.38
CA THR A 290 -5.56 7.86 2.32
C THR A 290 -5.30 9.10 1.45
N ASP A 291 -4.20 9.12 0.69
CA ASP A 291 -3.86 10.24 -0.17
C ASP A 291 -4.78 10.27 -1.40
N LEU A 292 -5.48 11.38 -1.60
CA LEU A 292 -6.34 11.58 -2.75
C LEU A 292 -5.54 12.21 -3.90
N LYS A 293 -5.61 11.58 -5.07
CA LYS A 293 -5.14 12.17 -6.32
C LYS A 293 -6.05 13.33 -6.68
N THR A 294 -5.47 14.49 -6.98
CA THR A 294 -6.22 15.73 -7.22
C THR A 294 -5.98 16.25 -8.64
N LYS A 295 -7.05 16.36 -9.44
CA LYS A 295 -7.06 17.01 -10.75
C LYS A 295 -7.71 18.38 -10.65
N THR A 296 -6.99 19.43 -11.00
CA THR A 296 -7.55 20.80 -11.03
C THR A 296 -8.09 21.13 -12.41
N LEU A 297 -9.34 21.57 -12.45
CA LEU A 297 -10.06 22.06 -13.62
C LEU A 297 -10.32 23.55 -13.47
N ILE A 298 -10.34 24.27 -14.59
CA ILE A 298 -10.69 25.69 -14.66
C ILE A 298 -12.08 25.79 -15.29
N LEU A 299 -12.98 26.49 -14.63
CA LEU A 299 -14.31 26.81 -15.15
C LEU A 299 -14.19 27.78 -16.33
N ASP A 300 -15.03 27.60 -17.34
CA ASP A 300 -15.20 28.59 -18.40
C ASP A 300 -15.97 29.84 -17.92
N GLU A 301 -16.17 30.81 -18.82
CA GLU A 301 -16.87 32.06 -18.51
C GLU A 301 -18.34 31.85 -18.05
N ASN A 302 -18.93 30.70 -18.39
CA ASN A 302 -20.28 30.33 -17.99
C ASN A 302 -20.32 29.47 -16.72
N GLY A 303 -19.18 29.25 -16.05
CA GLY A 303 -19.09 28.38 -14.88
C GLY A 303 -19.17 26.88 -15.22
N SER A 304 -18.98 26.51 -16.49
CA SER A 304 -19.02 25.13 -16.95
C SER A 304 -17.64 24.47 -16.97
N PHE A 305 -17.63 23.14 -16.85
CA PHE A 305 -16.42 22.34 -16.94
C PHE A 305 -16.71 20.93 -17.46
N SER A 306 -15.68 20.30 -18.04
CA SER A 306 -15.69 18.88 -18.32
C SER A 306 -14.27 18.30 -18.29
N ALA A 307 -14.13 17.05 -17.88
CA ALA A 307 -12.87 16.34 -17.91
C ALA A 307 -13.08 14.83 -18.00
N ASN A 308 -12.16 14.18 -18.71
CA ASN A 308 -11.99 12.74 -18.63
C ASN A 308 -10.78 12.43 -17.74
N ILE A 309 -10.96 11.62 -16.71
CA ILE A 309 -9.96 11.40 -15.65
C ILE A 309 -9.71 9.89 -15.52
N ASN A 310 -8.45 9.48 -15.44
CA ASN A 310 -8.08 8.09 -15.16
C ASN A 310 -8.69 7.64 -13.83
N TYR A 311 -9.42 6.52 -13.87
CA TYR A 311 -10.17 6.01 -12.73
C TYR A 311 -10.33 4.50 -12.84
N CYS A 312 -9.74 3.77 -11.91
CA CYS A 312 -9.56 2.32 -12.04
C CYS A 312 -10.49 1.49 -11.15
N HIS A 313 -11.06 2.10 -10.11
CA HIS A 313 -11.80 1.41 -9.05
C HIS A 313 -13.06 2.16 -8.69
N GLU A 314 -14.09 1.44 -8.27
CA GLU A 314 -15.27 2.04 -7.67
C GLU A 314 -14.92 2.78 -6.37
N GLY A 315 -15.59 3.90 -6.12
CA GLY A 315 -15.14 4.83 -5.10
C GLY A 315 -15.95 6.09 -4.95
N PHE A 316 -15.66 6.85 -3.90
CA PHE A 316 -16.12 8.23 -3.78
C PHE A 316 -15.24 9.18 -4.58
N VAL A 317 -15.90 10.03 -5.37
CA VAL A 317 -15.30 11.13 -6.11
C VAL A 317 -15.75 12.44 -5.49
N TYR A 318 -14.80 13.23 -4.99
CA TYR A 318 -15.07 14.54 -4.41
C TYR A 318 -14.81 15.60 -5.47
N VAL A 319 -15.80 16.45 -5.71
CA VAL A 319 -15.67 17.63 -6.58
C VAL A 319 -15.79 18.86 -5.69
N GLU A 320 -14.73 19.66 -5.61
CA GLU A 320 -14.64 20.81 -4.72
C GLU A 320 -14.46 22.09 -5.54
N ASN A 321 -15.40 23.02 -5.46
CA ASN A 321 -15.19 24.37 -5.99
C ASN A 321 -14.42 25.20 -4.94
N GLU A 322 -13.18 25.57 -5.27
CA GLU A 322 -12.25 26.27 -4.36
C GLU A 322 -12.87 27.57 -3.87
N ASN A 323 -12.66 27.89 -2.60
CA ASN A 323 -13.01 29.20 -2.06
C ASN A 323 -11.81 30.13 -2.10
N ASN A 324 -11.94 31.28 -2.77
CA ASN A 324 -10.87 32.28 -2.81
C ASN A 324 -10.49 32.77 -1.40
N ASN A 325 -11.44 32.76 -0.46
CA ASN A 325 -11.14 32.99 0.95
C ASN A 325 -10.73 31.66 1.62
N LYS A 326 -9.43 31.49 1.84
CA LYS A 326 -8.84 30.28 2.45
C LYS A 326 -9.31 29.99 3.88
N PHE A 327 -9.97 30.94 4.56
CA PHE A 327 -10.57 30.71 5.87
C PHE A 327 -11.94 30.02 5.80
N ASN A 328 -12.55 29.97 4.61
CA ASN A 328 -13.83 29.33 4.35
C ASN A 328 -13.61 28.01 3.59
N PRO A 329 -14.46 26.99 3.81
CA PRO A 329 -14.36 25.73 3.10
C PRO A 329 -14.73 25.91 1.61
N PRO A 330 -14.29 24.97 0.75
CA PRO A 330 -14.82 24.86 -0.61
C PRO A 330 -16.29 24.43 -0.58
N ALA A 331 -16.96 24.57 -1.73
CA ALA A 331 -18.24 23.89 -1.96
C ALA A 331 -17.97 22.45 -2.43
N THR A 332 -18.35 21.47 -1.62
CA THR A 332 -18.05 20.05 -1.87
C THR A 332 -19.27 19.28 -2.38
N TYR A 333 -19.06 18.52 -3.44
CA TYR A 333 -19.97 17.53 -4.00
C TYR A 333 -19.31 16.16 -3.90
N VAL A 334 -20.09 15.13 -3.55
CA VAL A 334 -19.58 13.77 -3.36
C VAL A 334 -20.42 12.84 -4.22
N PHE A 335 -19.76 12.01 -5.01
CA PHE A 335 -20.40 11.06 -5.91
C PHE A 335 -19.84 9.66 -5.64
N TYR A 336 -20.68 8.63 -5.82
CA TYR A 336 -20.19 7.29 -6.06
C TYR A 336 -20.01 7.10 -7.57
N ALA A 337 -18.89 6.52 -7.97
CA ALA A 337 -18.58 6.28 -9.37
C ALA A 337 -17.88 4.93 -9.54
N GLU A 338 -18.15 4.26 -10.65
CA GLU A 338 -17.41 3.11 -11.16
C GLU A 338 -16.62 3.50 -12.43
N PRO A 339 -15.56 2.76 -12.81
CA PRO A 339 -14.88 2.98 -14.09
C PRO A 339 -15.85 2.98 -15.27
N GLY A 340 -15.68 3.93 -16.19
CA GLY A 340 -16.55 4.11 -17.36
C GLY A 340 -17.76 5.00 -17.12
N ASP A 341 -18.04 5.40 -15.88
CA ASP A 341 -19.20 6.23 -15.56
C ASP A 341 -19.08 7.66 -16.12
N THR A 342 -20.25 8.26 -16.35
CA THR A 342 -20.41 9.67 -16.68
C THR A 342 -21.20 10.37 -15.59
N ILE A 343 -20.55 11.30 -14.90
CA ILE A 343 -21.16 12.13 -13.86
C ILE A 343 -21.45 13.51 -14.44
N ARG A 344 -22.68 13.99 -14.27
CA ARG A 344 -23.03 15.38 -14.54
C ARG A 344 -23.83 16.00 -13.40
N PHE A 345 -23.44 17.20 -12.98
CA PHE A 345 -24.24 18.00 -12.04
C PHE A 345 -24.31 19.47 -12.46
N ASP A 346 -25.46 20.08 -12.24
CA ASP A 346 -25.66 21.50 -12.47
C ASP A 346 -26.14 22.14 -11.16
N SER A 347 -25.44 23.16 -10.66
CA SER A 347 -25.74 23.88 -9.42
C SER A 347 -26.15 25.31 -9.71
N LYS A 348 -27.36 25.69 -9.27
CA LYS A 348 -27.97 27.00 -9.54
C LYS A 348 -28.28 27.78 -8.27
N GLY A 349 -28.12 29.10 -8.33
CA GLY A 349 -28.42 30.05 -7.26
C GLY A 349 -27.39 31.18 -7.11
N MET A 350 -27.83 32.29 -6.51
CA MET A 350 -26.96 33.46 -6.26
C MET A 350 -26.03 33.28 -5.05
N GLN A 351 -26.43 32.47 -4.06
CA GLN A 351 -25.68 32.21 -2.83
C GLN A 351 -25.91 30.76 -2.38
N MET A 352 -24.97 30.21 -1.60
CA MET A 352 -25.11 28.87 -1.04
C MET A 352 -26.22 28.79 0.02
N PRO A 353 -26.90 27.62 0.18
CA PRO A 353 -26.70 26.38 -0.58
C PRO A 353 -27.36 26.44 -1.97
N TRP A 354 -26.62 26.04 -3.01
CA TRP A 354 -27.15 25.95 -4.36
C TRP A 354 -28.12 24.78 -4.53
N LYS A 355 -29.11 24.97 -5.39
CA LYS A 355 -29.95 23.86 -5.84
C LYS A 355 -29.17 23.07 -6.89
N THR A 356 -28.87 21.81 -6.57
CA THR A 356 -28.08 20.95 -7.45
C THR A 356 -28.96 19.88 -8.07
N THR A 357 -28.83 19.68 -9.38
CA THR A 357 -29.49 18.61 -10.13
C THR A 357 -28.46 17.69 -10.74
N PHE A 358 -28.73 16.39 -10.70
CA PHE A 358 -27.84 15.35 -11.20
C PHE A 358 -28.37 14.74 -12.49
N SER A 359 -27.46 14.39 -13.40
CA SER A 359 -27.74 13.67 -14.64
C SER A 359 -26.55 12.80 -15.02
N GLY A 360 -26.71 11.95 -16.04
CA GLY A 360 -25.72 10.94 -16.42
C GLY A 360 -25.97 9.59 -15.75
N ILE A 361 -24.91 8.80 -15.64
CA ILE A 361 -24.92 7.49 -14.97
C ILE A 361 -24.83 7.74 -13.46
N ARG A 362 -25.46 6.88 -12.65
CA ARG A 362 -25.48 6.99 -11.18
C ARG A 362 -26.26 8.18 -10.59
N LYS A 363 -27.26 8.69 -11.32
CA LYS A 363 -28.12 9.79 -10.85
C LYS A 363 -28.76 9.47 -9.49
N THR A 364 -29.32 8.28 -9.32
CA THR A 364 -30.03 7.88 -8.11
C THR A 364 -29.09 7.73 -6.90
N GLU A 365 -27.87 7.23 -7.12
CA GLU A 365 -26.81 7.17 -6.13
C GLU A 365 -26.36 8.58 -5.70
N ALA A 366 -26.24 9.52 -6.63
CA ALA A 366 -25.92 10.92 -6.33
C ALA A 366 -27.03 11.60 -5.50
N GLU A 367 -28.30 11.32 -5.82
CA GLU A 367 -29.46 11.79 -5.05
C GLU A 367 -29.44 11.22 -3.61
N LEU A 368 -29.16 9.93 -3.44
CA LEU A 368 -28.99 9.30 -2.13
C LEU A 368 -27.90 9.99 -1.30
N ILE A 369 -26.69 10.14 -1.87
CA ILE A 369 -25.55 10.76 -1.17
C ILE A 369 -25.89 12.20 -0.79
N GLN A 370 -26.51 12.97 -1.69
CA GLN A 370 -26.92 14.34 -1.41
C GLN A 370 -27.95 14.40 -0.27
N GLU A 371 -28.97 13.53 -0.30
CA GLU A 371 -29.99 13.48 0.75
C GLU A 371 -29.38 13.13 2.11
N LEU A 372 -28.48 12.15 2.16
CA LEU A 372 -27.74 11.79 3.37
C LEU A 372 -26.92 12.97 3.90
N ARG A 373 -26.20 13.67 3.00
CA ARG A 373 -25.38 14.84 3.35
C ARG A 373 -26.20 16.01 3.90
N GLU A 374 -27.43 16.18 3.44
CA GLU A 374 -28.31 17.28 3.83
C GLU A 374 -29.15 16.98 5.07
N LYS A 375 -29.66 15.75 5.21
CA LYS A 375 -30.56 15.38 6.31
C LYS A 375 -29.83 14.93 7.56
N ILE A 376 -28.60 14.43 7.45
CA ILE A 376 -27.81 14.00 8.60
C ILE A 376 -26.92 15.16 9.07
N ASN A 377 -27.13 15.61 10.31
CA ASN A 377 -26.32 16.65 10.93
C ASN A 377 -25.76 16.17 12.28
N ILE A 378 -24.43 16.17 12.39
CA ILE A 378 -23.69 15.81 13.61
C ILE A 378 -22.96 16.99 14.24
N ALA A 379 -22.99 18.18 13.63
CA ALA A 379 -22.33 19.39 14.16
C ALA A 379 -23.27 20.21 15.05
N LYS A 380 -22.94 20.32 16.35
CA LYS A 380 -23.64 21.18 17.32
C LYS A 380 -22.75 22.24 18.01
N ASP A 381 -21.48 22.40 17.64
CA ASP A 381 -20.54 23.30 18.35
C ASP A 381 -20.30 24.64 17.61
N SER A 382 -20.45 25.75 18.34
CA SER A 382 -20.20 27.13 17.92
C SER A 382 -18.72 27.55 17.93
N ARG A 383 -17.78 26.61 18.16
CA ARG A 383 -16.33 26.81 18.03
C ARG A 383 -15.73 26.19 16.76
N ILE A 384 -16.56 25.59 15.90
CA ILE A 384 -16.18 25.24 14.54
C ILE A 384 -16.13 26.56 13.76
N SER A 385 -14.95 27.18 13.69
CA SER A 385 -14.77 28.41 12.93
C SER A 385 -14.94 28.12 11.44
N GLY A 386 -16.15 28.31 10.91
CA GLY A 386 -16.37 28.64 9.50
C GLY A 386 -16.70 27.52 8.49
N THR A 387 -16.78 26.24 8.85
CA THR A 387 -16.82 25.15 7.85
C THR A 387 -18.15 24.39 7.81
N SER A 388 -18.58 23.93 6.62
CA SER A 388 -19.89 23.32 6.29
C SER A 388 -20.51 22.38 7.34
N LYS A 389 -21.85 22.35 7.44
CA LYS A 389 -22.60 21.43 8.33
C LYS A 389 -22.89 20.07 7.72
N LYS A 390 -22.62 19.88 6.42
CA LYS A 390 -22.88 18.61 5.73
C LYS A 390 -21.83 17.58 6.13
N ILE A 391 -22.24 16.32 6.29
CA ILE A 391 -21.29 15.22 6.50
C ILE A 391 -20.37 15.07 5.28
N LEU A 392 -19.19 14.47 5.49
CA LEU A 392 -18.12 14.29 4.51
C LEU A 392 -17.34 15.56 4.11
N ASP A 393 -17.74 16.76 4.58
CA ASP A 393 -16.98 18.00 4.39
C ASP A 393 -15.88 18.22 5.45
N TYR A 394 -15.96 17.46 6.54
CA TYR A 394 -15.03 17.47 7.67
C TYR A 394 -14.98 16.07 8.29
N GLU A 395 -14.03 15.81 9.17
CA GLU A 395 -13.98 14.56 9.95
C GLU A 395 -14.61 14.74 11.33
N PRO A 396 -15.34 13.75 11.86
CA PRO A 396 -15.98 13.80 13.18
C PRO A 396 -14.94 13.55 14.28
N ILE A 397 -14.02 14.49 14.48
CA ILE A 397 -12.94 14.41 15.48
C ILE A 397 -13.30 15.15 16.77
N PHE A 398 -12.81 14.64 17.89
CA PHE A 398 -13.10 15.15 19.23
C PHE A 398 -11.86 15.73 19.91
N GLY A 399 -12.09 16.81 20.64
CA GLY A 399 -11.07 17.54 21.39
C GLY A 399 -11.07 17.22 22.88
N ILE A 400 -9.95 17.46 23.54
CA ILE A 400 -9.86 17.50 25.00
C ILE A 400 -9.43 18.92 25.36
N SER A 401 -10.18 19.58 26.23
CA SER A 401 -9.80 20.87 26.82
C SER A 401 -9.42 20.70 28.28
N ILE A 402 -8.50 21.53 28.78
CA ILE A 402 -8.14 21.54 30.21
C ILE A 402 -8.81 22.76 30.83
N VAL A 403 -9.70 22.51 31.79
CA VAL A 403 -10.42 23.56 32.52
C VAL A 403 -10.22 23.31 34.01
N ASN A 404 -9.62 24.27 34.72
CA ASN A 404 -9.34 24.17 36.17
C ASN A 404 -8.53 22.93 36.59
N GLY A 405 -7.61 22.46 35.74
CA GLY A 405 -6.78 21.27 35.99
C GLY A 405 -7.47 19.93 35.69
N GLU A 406 -8.70 19.97 35.19
CA GLU A 406 -9.46 18.78 34.77
C GLU A 406 -9.56 18.74 33.24
N ALA A 407 -9.25 17.58 32.67
CA ALA A 407 -9.46 17.36 31.25
C ALA A 407 -10.97 17.11 30.99
N LYS A 408 -11.56 17.89 30.10
CA LYS A 408 -12.96 17.76 29.65
C LYS A 408 -13.02 17.44 28.17
N LEU A 409 -13.91 16.53 27.82
CA LEU A 409 -14.17 16.17 26.43
C LEU A 409 -14.97 17.29 25.76
N VAL A 410 -14.64 17.57 24.50
CA VAL A 410 -15.32 18.58 23.69
C VAL A 410 -16.18 17.86 22.64
N GLY A 411 -17.50 18.04 22.71
CA GLY A 411 -18.48 17.42 21.82
C GLY A 411 -19.31 16.32 22.50
N GLU A 412 -20.42 15.94 21.84
CA GLU A 412 -21.34 14.86 22.24
C GLU A 412 -21.27 13.72 21.22
N ILE A 413 -21.44 12.47 21.66
CA ILE A 413 -21.36 11.29 20.78
C ILE A 413 -22.72 10.82 20.27
N GLU A 414 -23.78 11.13 21.00
CA GLU A 414 -25.17 10.81 20.71
C GLU A 414 -25.60 11.23 19.29
N PRO A 415 -25.19 12.41 18.75
CA PRO A 415 -25.47 12.76 17.36
C PRO A 415 -24.92 11.76 16.34
N ILE A 416 -23.76 11.15 16.60
CA ILE A 416 -23.16 10.16 15.69
C ILE A 416 -23.94 8.84 15.71
N PHE A 417 -24.36 8.37 16.88
CA PHE A 417 -25.21 7.16 16.96
C PHE A 417 -26.56 7.37 16.28
N ASN A 418 -27.16 8.56 16.43
CA ASN A 418 -28.39 8.92 15.72
C ASN A 418 -28.16 9.03 14.21
N ALA A 419 -27.01 9.53 13.77
CA ALA A 419 -26.65 9.61 12.37
C ALA A 419 -26.59 8.23 11.69
N ILE A 420 -26.06 7.19 12.36
CA ILE A 420 -26.05 5.82 11.83
C ILE A 420 -27.48 5.30 11.64
N LYS A 421 -28.39 5.52 12.60
CA LYS A 421 -29.80 5.13 12.47
C LYS A 421 -30.50 5.86 11.32
N ASN A 422 -30.25 7.16 11.19
CA ASN A 422 -30.82 7.98 10.13
C ASN A 422 -30.30 7.56 8.74
N LEU A 423 -29.02 7.19 8.64
CA LEU A 423 -28.43 6.63 7.43
C LEU A 423 -29.22 5.39 6.97
N GLU A 424 -29.45 4.44 7.87
CA GLU A 424 -30.17 3.20 7.54
C GLU A 424 -31.62 3.48 7.11
N GLN A 425 -32.29 4.42 7.78
CA GLN A 425 -33.65 4.81 7.44
C GLN A 425 -33.75 5.50 6.06
N ILE A 426 -32.84 6.40 5.75
CA ILE A 426 -32.83 7.13 4.47
C ILE A 426 -32.44 6.17 3.34
N ALA A 427 -31.35 5.41 3.51
CA ALA A 427 -30.80 4.52 2.49
C ALA A 427 -31.82 3.45 2.06
N LYS A 428 -32.64 2.92 2.99
CA LYS A 428 -33.66 1.91 2.69
C LYS A 428 -34.63 2.31 1.56
N ASN A 429 -34.91 3.60 1.37
CA ASN A 429 -35.78 4.07 0.29
C ASN A 429 -35.13 3.93 -1.10
N TYR A 430 -33.79 3.88 -1.15
CA TYR A 430 -33.00 3.81 -2.36
C TYR A 430 -32.51 2.40 -2.68
N GLU A 431 -32.47 1.50 -1.70
CA GLU A 431 -32.08 0.09 -1.85
C GLU A 431 -32.68 -0.61 -3.08
N PRO A 432 -33.99 -0.52 -3.39
CA PRO A 432 -34.56 -1.19 -4.58
C PRO A 432 -34.27 -0.47 -5.90
N GLN A 433 -33.69 0.74 -5.87
CA GLN A 433 -33.50 1.61 -7.03
C GLN A 433 -32.08 1.61 -7.57
N ILE A 434 -31.11 1.11 -6.80
CA ILE A 434 -29.69 1.07 -7.17
C ILE A 434 -29.14 -0.36 -7.02
N SER A 435 -27.99 -0.65 -7.62
CA SER A 435 -27.38 -1.97 -7.51
C SER A 435 -26.94 -2.31 -6.08
N GLU A 436 -27.02 -3.58 -5.68
CA GLU A 436 -26.57 -4.09 -4.37
C GLU A 436 -25.13 -3.66 -4.03
N MET A 437 -24.23 -3.68 -5.02
CA MET A 437 -22.83 -3.27 -4.86
C MET A 437 -22.71 -1.77 -4.54
N ALA A 438 -23.32 -0.90 -5.34
CA ALA A 438 -23.32 0.55 -5.10
C ALA A 438 -23.96 0.90 -3.74
N PHE A 439 -25.08 0.25 -3.41
CA PHE A 439 -25.75 0.41 -2.13
C PHE A 439 -24.84 0.04 -0.96
N SER A 440 -24.23 -1.15 -1.01
CA SER A 440 -23.29 -1.65 -0.01
C SER A 440 -22.10 -0.69 0.12
N PHE A 441 -21.46 -0.30 -0.99
CA PHE A 441 -20.32 0.62 -0.97
C PHE A 441 -20.68 1.95 -0.29
N ILE A 442 -21.73 2.63 -0.74
CA ILE A 442 -22.14 3.95 -0.24
C ILE A 442 -22.46 3.88 1.26
N THR A 443 -23.26 2.89 1.67
CA THR A 443 -23.69 2.76 3.06
C THR A 443 -22.53 2.37 3.97
N ASN A 444 -21.67 1.44 3.56
CA ASN A 444 -20.47 1.04 4.31
C ASN A 444 -19.49 2.20 4.48
N GLU A 445 -19.27 2.98 3.43
CA GLU A 445 -18.33 4.10 3.47
C GLU A 445 -18.81 5.22 4.40
N ILE A 446 -20.11 5.54 4.39
CA ILE A 446 -20.71 6.53 5.30
C ILE A 446 -20.81 5.96 6.73
N LYS A 447 -21.05 4.66 6.91
CA LYS A 447 -20.95 4.01 8.23
C LYS A 447 -19.53 4.11 8.78
N ALA A 448 -18.51 3.78 7.99
CA ALA A 448 -17.11 3.89 8.36
C ALA A 448 -16.71 5.32 8.75
N TYR A 449 -17.23 6.34 8.05
CA TYR A 449 -17.08 7.74 8.45
C TYR A 449 -17.57 8.01 9.88
N PHE A 450 -18.76 7.52 10.25
CA PHE A 450 -19.30 7.69 11.60
C PHE A 450 -18.56 6.84 12.64
N LEU A 451 -18.24 5.58 12.32
CA LEU A 451 -17.49 4.69 13.20
C LEU A 451 -16.09 5.25 13.51
N GLY A 452 -15.42 5.89 12.55
CA GLY A 452 -14.17 6.60 12.78
C GLY A 452 -14.28 7.64 13.89
N GLY A 453 -15.37 8.42 13.90
CA GLY A 453 -15.66 9.37 14.98
C GLY A 453 -15.94 8.70 16.34
N ILE A 454 -16.65 7.56 16.34
CA ILE A 454 -16.89 6.77 17.56
C ILE A 454 -15.57 6.27 18.16
N PHE A 455 -14.66 5.74 17.34
CA PHE A 455 -13.35 5.29 17.81
C PHE A 455 -12.47 6.46 18.27
N ASP A 456 -12.48 7.60 17.57
CA ASP A 456 -11.76 8.80 18.04
C ASP A 456 -12.29 9.24 19.41
N PHE A 457 -13.61 9.35 19.57
CA PHE A 457 -14.25 9.69 20.84
C PHE A 457 -13.85 8.72 21.96
N GLY A 458 -13.93 7.41 21.70
CA GLY A 458 -13.49 6.37 22.63
C GLY A 458 -12.02 6.54 23.03
N SER A 459 -11.13 6.90 22.10
CA SER A 459 -9.72 7.17 22.37
C SER A 459 -9.56 8.40 23.27
N LYS A 460 -10.36 9.45 23.04
CA LYS A 460 -10.34 10.66 23.90
C LYS A 460 -10.87 10.39 25.30
N ILE A 461 -11.89 9.55 25.49
CA ILE A 461 -12.36 9.15 26.82
C ILE A 461 -11.22 8.54 27.63
N ILE A 462 -10.46 7.62 27.02
CA ILE A 462 -9.35 6.94 27.67
C ILE A 462 -8.23 7.96 27.98
N ARG A 463 -7.85 8.79 26.99
CA ARG A 463 -6.81 9.82 27.16
C ARG A 463 -7.16 10.91 28.17
N ARG A 464 -8.43 11.30 28.27
CA ARG A 464 -8.91 12.28 29.26
C ARG A 464 -8.55 11.84 30.69
N GLN A 465 -8.66 10.54 30.98
CA GLN A 465 -8.27 9.98 32.28
C GLN A 465 -6.76 10.11 32.52
N ASP A 466 -5.94 9.93 31.48
CA ASP A 466 -4.48 10.01 31.59
C ASP A 466 -3.92 11.43 31.73
N LEU A 467 -4.65 12.42 31.19
CA LEU A 467 -4.26 13.83 31.16
C LEU A 467 -4.71 14.63 32.39
N SER A 468 -5.66 14.11 33.16
CA SER A 468 -6.19 14.83 34.32
C SER A 468 -5.18 14.85 35.48
N LEU A 469 -4.98 16.03 36.08
CA LEU A 469 -4.08 16.20 37.23
C LEU A 469 -4.72 15.73 38.56
N ARG A 470 -6.02 15.46 38.54
CA ARG A 470 -6.82 14.89 39.63
C ARG A 470 -7.37 13.55 39.18
N GLU A 471 -7.53 12.62 40.11
CA GLU A 471 -8.23 11.37 39.82
C GLU A 471 -9.69 11.68 39.46
N ILE A 472 -10.10 11.29 38.25
CA ILE A 472 -11.48 11.37 37.81
C ILE A 472 -12.08 9.96 37.91
N PRO A 473 -13.15 9.75 38.68
CA PRO A 473 -13.84 8.46 38.71
C PRO A 473 -14.31 8.09 37.32
N ARG A 474 -14.20 6.80 36.95
CA ARG A 474 -14.78 6.32 35.70
C ARG A 474 -16.30 6.40 35.81
N GLU A 475 -16.90 7.32 35.05
CA GLU A 475 -18.35 7.43 34.93
C GLU A 475 -18.91 6.11 34.35
N ASN A 476 -19.98 5.57 34.96
CA ASN A 476 -20.56 4.28 34.59
C ASN A 476 -21.03 4.27 33.13
N ASP A 477 -21.53 5.41 32.65
CA ASP A 477 -21.99 5.61 31.27
C ASP A 477 -20.85 5.45 30.25
N TYR A 478 -19.64 5.95 30.56
CA TYR A 478 -18.49 5.74 29.68
C TYR A 478 -17.99 4.30 29.68
N GLN A 479 -18.10 3.56 30.78
CA GLN A 479 -17.74 2.13 30.77
C GLN A 479 -18.68 1.33 29.87
N ASN A 480 -19.99 1.59 29.97
CA ASN A 480 -20.98 0.97 29.09
C ASN A 480 -20.70 1.33 27.62
N LEU A 481 -20.48 2.62 27.32
CA LEU A 481 -20.15 3.07 25.97
C LEU A 481 -18.90 2.39 25.42
N LEU A 482 -17.79 2.36 26.18
CA LEU A 482 -16.56 1.71 25.74
C LEU A 482 -16.75 0.21 25.48
N SER A 483 -17.61 -0.46 26.26
CA SER A 483 -17.94 -1.87 26.03
C SER A 483 -18.77 -2.09 24.76
N GLN A 484 -19.60 -1.12 24.36
CA GLN A 484 -20.32 -1.15 23.09
C GLN A 484 -19.37 -0.91 21.91
N ILE A 485 -18.43 0.03 22.06
CA ILE A 485 -17.39 0.30 21.05
C ILE A 485 -16.55 -0.96 20.79
N ASP A 486 -16.22 -1.74 21.83
CA ASP A 486 -15.45 -2.99 21.69
C ASP A 486 -16.15 -4.07 20.86
N LEU A 487 -17.47 -4.00 20.70
CA LEU A 487 -18.26 -4.98 19.95
C LEU A 487 -18.35 -4.65 18.45
N ILE A 488 -17.83 -3.49 18.03
CA ILE A 488 -17.90 -3.05 16.64
C ILE A 488 -16.85 -3.79 15.82
N ASP A 489 -17.31 -4.56 14.83
CA ASP A 489 -16.43 -5.18 13.84
C ASP A 489 -16.26 -4.26 12.62
N VAL A 490 -15.04 -3.74 12.44
CA VAL A 490 -14.70 -2.85 11.34
C VAL A 490 -14.61 -3.56 9.98
N HIS A 491 -14.51 -4.90 9.95
CA HIS A 491 -14.45 -5.65 8.70
C HIS A 491 -15.78 -5.64 7.95
N GLU A 492 -16.91 -5.52 8.67
CA GLU A 492 -18.26 -5.53 8.07
C GLU A 492 -18.55 -4.30 7.21
N VAL A 493 -17.83 -3.19 7.41
CA VAL A 493 -18.06 -1.92 6.70
C VAL A 493 -16.86 -1.49 5.85
N TYR A 494 -15.88 -2.37 5.65
CA TYR A 494 -14.63 -1.99 4.99
C TYR A 494 -14.73 -2.12 3.46
N ASN A 495 -14.57 -0.99 2.77
CA ASN A 495 -14.38 -0.96 1.32
C ASN A 495 -12.88 -0.86 0.98
N ASN A 496 -12.40 -1.68 0.04
CA ASN A 496 -11.00 -1.68 -0.40
C ASN A 496 -10.53 -0.30 -0.89
N TYR A 497 -11.37 0.40 -1.67
CA TYR A 497 -11.15 1.76 -2.19
C TYR A 497 -12.02 2.82 -1.48
N GLY A 498 -12.36 2.56 -0.21
CA GLY A 498 -13.03 3.52 0.67
C GLY A 498 -12.04 4.39 1.44
N LEU A 499 -12.09 5.72 1.24
CA LEU A 499 -11.31 6.69 2.02
C LEU A 499 -11.63 6.62 3.51
N HIS A 500 -12.91 6.64 3.86
CA HIS A 500 -13.42 6.60 5.22
C HIS A 500 -13.29 5.21 5.83
N SER A 501 -13.41 4.15 5.03
CA SER A 501 -13.04 2.79 5.45
C SER A 501 -11.60 2.73 5.97
N ARG A 502 -10.63 3.25 5.21
CA ARG A 502 -9.21 3.29 5.60
C ARG A 502 -8.95 4.22 6.80
N LYS A 503 -9.58 5.39 6.86
CA LYS A 503 -9.49 6.29 8.03
C LYS A 503 -10.08 5.66 9.29
N CYS A 504 -11.21 4.97 9.18
CA CYS A 504 -11.85 4.27 10.29
C CYS A 504 -10.91 3.21 10.90
N ILE A 505 -10.21 2.43 10.06
CA ILE A 505 -9.19 1.47 10.53
C ILE A 505 -8.10 2.17 11.34
N ASN A 506 -7.62 3.34 10.91
CA ASN A 506 -6.63 4.10 11.67
C ASN A 506 -7.17 4.52 13.06
N HIS A 507 -8.40 5.04 13.13
CA HIS A 507 -9.05 5.39 14.40
C HIS A 507 -9.29 4.16 15.29
N TYR A 508 -9.71 3.04 14.71
CA TYR A 508 -9.90 1.77 15.39
C TYR A 508 -8.61 1.28 16.05
N LEU A 509 -7.50 1.23 15.30
CA LEU A 509 -6.20 0.84 15.83
C LEU A 509 -5.73 1.81 16.92
N ASN A 510 -5.92 3.13 16.73
CA ASN A 510 -5.58 4.12 17.75
C ASN A 510 -6.40 3.95 19.03
N TYR A 511 -7.70 3.67 18.93
CA TYR A 511 -8.58 3.40 20.06
C TYR A 511 -8.08 2.21 20.87
N HIS A 512 -7.98 1.04 20.24
CA HIS A 512 -7.59 -0.16 20.95
C HIS A 512 -6.14 -0.12 21.43
N PHE A 513 -5.22 0.51 20.69
CA PHE A 513 -3.87 0.72 21.18
C PHE A 513 -3.85 1.61 22.42
N THR A 514 -4.57 2.74 22.40
CA THR A 514 -4.68 3.64 23.57
C THR A 514 -5.22 2.88 24.78
N LYS A 515 -6.17 1.98 24.57
CA LYS A 515 -6.75 1.13 25.61
C LYS A 515 -5.79 0.07 26.15
N ALA A 516 -5.02 -0.57 25.26
CA ALA A 516 -4.10 -1.65 25.61
C ALA A 516 -2.78 -1.15 26.21
N ASN A 517 -2.35 0.05 25.83
CA ASN A 517 -1.05 0.59 26.23
C ASN A 517 -1.04 0.96 27.74
N LYS A 518 -0.37 0.13 28.54
CA LYS A 518 -0.18 0.36 29.98
C LYS A 518 1.05 1.21 30.30
N ILE A 519 1.96 1.43 29.34
CA ILE A 519 3.18 2.22 29.53
C ILE A 519 2.90 3.67 29.11
N LYS A 520 2.72 4.53 30.10
CA LYS A 520 2.38 5.94 29.94
C LYS A 520 3.64 6.82 29.93
N THR A 521 4.56 6.60 29.00
CA THR A 521 5.69 7.54 28.83
C THR A 521 5.19 8.87 28.28
N ARG A 522 5.12 9.89 29.15
CA ARG A 522 4.85 11.28 28.78
C ARG A 522 6.10 11.86 28.12
N TYR A 523 6.12 11.99 26.80
CA TYR A 523 7.09 12.85 26.13
C TYR A 523 6.45 14.19 25.81
N ILE A 524 7.06 15.26 26.33
CA ILE A 524 6.68 16.64 26.03
C ILE A 524 7.48 17.05 24.80
N THR A 525 6.79 17.43 23.74
CA THR A 525 7.39 18.20 22.63
C THR A 525 6.86 19.63 22.68
N SER A 526 7.49 20.54 21.96
CA SER A 526 7.04 21.93 21.81
C SER A 526 5.65 22.09 21.17
N TYR A 527 5.05 21.01 20.64
CA TYR A 527 3.77 21.01 19.92
C TYR A 527 2.68 20.11 20.54
N GLY A 528 2.90 19.54 21.73
CA GLY A 528 1.87 18.82 22.49
C GLY A 528 2.25 17.39 22.92
N PHE A 529 1.25 16.68 23.47
CA PHE A 529 1.36 15.29 23.95
C PHE A 529 1.22 14.29 22.78
N HIS A 530 2.22 13.43 22.56
CA HIS A 530 2.14 12.37 21.56
C HIS A 530 2.13 10.99 22.22
N PHE A 531 1.04 10.25 21.99
CA PHE A 531 0.88 8.85 22.36
C PHE A 531 0.55 8.05 21.09
N MET A 532 1.53 7.84 20.22
CA MET A 532 1.38 6.91 19.10
C MET A 532 2.30 5.72 19.32
N PRO A 533 1.84 4.48 19.03
CA PRO A 533 2.74 3.35 18.96
C PRO A 533 3.84 3.67 17.96
N GLY A 534 5.07 3.25 18.27
CA GLY A 534 6.07 3.11 17.20
C GLY A 534 5.50 2.20 16.11
N THR A 535 5.84 2.45 14.84
CA THR A 535 5.25 1.77 13.68
C THR A 535 5.32 0.24 13.78
N GLU A 536 6.38 -0.30 14.38
CA GLU A 536 6.52 -1.73 14.71
C GLU A 536 5.37 -2.25 15.58
N MET A 537 5.02 -1.55 16.67
CA MET A 537 3.89 -1.89 17.54
C MET A 537 2.56 -1.76 16.81
N LYS A 538 2.41 -0.76 15.94
CA LYS A 538 1.20 -0.59 15.11
C LYS A 538 0.99 -1.82 14.22
N ILE A 539 2.05 -2.34 13.60
CA ILE A 539 1.99 -3.55 12.77
C ILE A 539 1.63 -4.79 13.61
N GLN A 540 2.31 -5.00 14.75
CA GLN A 540 1.99 -6.13 15.63
C GLN A 540 0.54 -6.07 16.13
N PHE A 541 0.08 -4.88 16.51
CA PHE A 541 -1.29 -4.67 16.95
C PHE A 541 -2.29 -4.94 15.82
N SER A 542 -2.01 -4.45 14.61
CA SER A 542 -2.84 -4.72 13.42
C SER A 542 -3.01 -6.23 13.18
N ARG A 543 -1.93 -7.02 13.31
CA ARG A 543 -1.98 -8.49 13.18
C ARG A 543 -2.88 -9.18 14.22
N MET A 544 -3.15 -8.54 15.36
CA MET A 544 -3.98 -9.11 16.42
C MET A 544 -5.47 -8.84 16.22
N VAL A 545 -5.83 -7.74 15.55
CA VAL A 545 -7.22 -7.25 15.51
C VAL A 545 -7.79 -7.11 14.10
N LEU A 546 -6.95 -7.17 13.07
CA LEU A 546 -7.38 -7.13 11.66
C LEU A 546 -7.06 -8.46 10.96
N SER A 547 -7.83 -8.74 9.92
CA SER A 547 -7.65 -9.88 9.01
C SER A 547 -7.98 -9.49 7.57
N GLY A 548 -7.69 -10.35 6.60
CA GLY A 548 -8.06 -10.11 5.19
C GLY A 548 -7.43 -8.86 4.58
N SER A 549 -8.13 -8.26 3.62
CA SER A 549 -7.72 -7.03 2.92
C SER A 549 -7.34 -5.85 3.83
N PRO A 550 -8.14 -5.46 4.87
CA PRO A 550 -7.80 -4.31 5.70
C PRO A 550 -6.47 -4.47 6.45
N LEU A 551 -6.13 -5.69 6.90
CA LEU A 551 -4.83 -5.97 7.53
C LEU A 551 -3.67 -5.68 6.60
N TYR A 552 -3.71 -6.23 5.38
CA TYR A 552 -2.62 -6.11 4.41
C TYR A 552 -2.42 -4.67 3.95
N ARG A 553 -3.51 -3.96 3.66
CA ARG A 553 -3.46 -2.56 3.21
C ARG A 553 -2.97 -1.63 4.32
N GLU A 554 -3.37 -1.86 5.57
CA GLU A 554 -2.91 -1.03 6.70
C GLU A 554 -1.44 -1.29 7.05
N ILE A 555 -0.98 -2.54 7.01
CA ILE A 555 0.45 -2.85 7.16
C ILE A 555 1.24 -2.22 6.01
N ALA A 556 0.81 -2.37 4.76
CA ALA A 556 1.47 -1.76 3.61
C ALA A 556 1.57 -0.23 3.76
N ASN A 557 0.48 0.43 4.20
CA ASN A 557 0.49 1.85 4.50
C ASN A 557 1.51 2.20 5.60
N ALA A 558 1.46 1.52 6.75
CA ALA A 558 2.36 1.77 7.87
C ALA A 558 3.84 1.57 7.48
N LEU A 559 4.15 0.58 6.65
CA LEU A 559 5.50 0.34 6.14
C LEU A 559 5.93 1.42 5.14
N SER A 560 5.02 1.90 4.28
CA SER A 560 5.31 2.98 3.33
C SER A 560 5.63 4.29 4.05
N GLU A 561 4.95 4.57 5.18
CA GLU A 561 5.22 5.73 6.04
C GLU A 561 6.63 5.69 6.66
N ILE A 562 7.26 4.51 6.79
CA ILE A 562 8.65 4.39 7.25
C ILE A 562 9.63 4.80 6.16
N LEU A 563 9.36 4.39 4.90
CA LEU A 563 10.25 4.66 3.77
C LEU A 563 10.11 6.10 3.25
N ILE A 564 8.92 6.70 3.37
CA ILE A 564 8.65 8.07 2.93
C ILE A 564 8.97 9.05 4.08
N GLU A 565 10.06 9.80 3.93
CA GLU A 565 10.69 10.59 5.02
C GLU A 565 9.74 11.62 5.65
N ASP A 566 8.92 12.30 4.85
CA ASP A 566 8.02 13.36 5.32
C ASP A 566 6.76 12.85 6.05
N LYS A 567 6.43 11.56 5.91
CA LYS A 567 5.38 10.91 6.70
C LYS A 567 5.92 10.36 8.03
N SER A 568 7.24 10.26 8.14
CA SER A 568 7.91 9.68 9.28
C SER A 568 8.13 10.75 10.37
N LYS A 569 7.47 10.62 11.53
CA LYS A 569 7.82 11.40 12.75
C LYS A 569 9.05 10.80 13.44
N ILE A 570 10.02 10.30 12.68
CA ILE A 570 11.08 9.42 13.16
C ILE A 570 12.32 10.25 13.56
N TYR A 571 12.84 9.99 14.75
CA TYR A 571 14.15 10.50 15.17
C TYR A 571 15.26 9.88 14.31
N LEU A 572 16.14 10.71 13.76
CA LEU A 572 17.27 10.34 12.88
C LEU A 572 18.10 9.11 13.34
N VAL A 573 18.13 8.82 14.64
CA VAL A 573 18.94 7.75 15.27
C VAL A 573 18.49 6.33 14.92
N ARG A 574 17.23 6.08 14.50
CA ARG A 574 16.71 4.73 14.19
C ARG A 574 16.40 4.47 12.71
N LYS A 575 16.73 5.40 11.81
CA LYS A 575 16.25 5.37 10.41
C LYS A 575 16.65 4.08 9.67
N VAL A 576 17.92 3.68 9.71
CA VAL A 576 18.41 2.48 9.00
C VAL A 576 17.71 1.20 9.48
N GLN A 577 17.63 0.98 10.79
CA GLN A 577 16.96 -0.20 11.37
C GLN A 577 15.48 -0.29 10.97
N LEU A 578 14.79 0.85 10.92
CA LEU A 578 13.39 0.91 10.54
C LEU A 578 13.20 0.68 9.03
N SER A 579 14.09 1.19 8.18
CA SER A 579 14.09 0.89 6.76
C SER A 579 14.28 -0.61 6.50
N ASP A 580 15.26 -1.26 7.14
CA ASP A 580 15.46 -2.72 7.04
C ASP A 580 14.24 -3.51 7.51
N PHE A 581 13.67 -3.11 8.67
CA PHE A 581 12.42 -3.68 9.17
C PHE A 581 11.29 -3.52 8.14
N ALA A 582 11.20 -2.37 7.48
CA ALA A 582 10.15 -2.11 6.51
C ALA A 582 10.28 -2.97 5.26
N ILE A 583 11.49 -3.05 4.68
CA ILE A 583 11.79 -3.89 3.52
C ILE A 583 11.54 -5.37 3.83
N ASN A 584 11.95 -5.87 5.00
CA ASN A 584 11.70 -7.26 5.40
C ASN A 584 10.20 -7.58 5.49
N ASN A 585 9.39 -6.69 6.06
CA ASN A 585 7.94 -6.89 6.15
C ASN A 585 7.24 -6.71 4.80
N PHE A 586 7.72 -5.83 3.92
CA PHE A 586 7.22 -5.73 2.55
C PHE A 586 7.51 -7.00 1.76
N ASN A 587 8.69 -7.58 1.91
CA ASN A 587 9.02 -8.88 1.31
C ASN A 587 8.12 -9.99 1.86
N LEU A 588 7.75 -9.95 3.15
CA LEU A 588 6.74 -10.86 3.70
C LEU A 588 5.35 -10.64 3.06
N LEU A 589 4.91 -9.40 2.88
CA LEU A 589 3.65 -9.08 2.18
C LEU A 589 3.66 -9.61 0.74
N ILE A 590 4.74 -9.40 -0.01
CA ILE A 590 4.90 -9.91 -1.39
C ILE A 590 4.77 -11.44 -1.40
N ARG A 591 5.42 -12.13 -0.45
CA ARG A 591 5.37 -13.60 -0.35
C ARG A 591 3.98 -14.14 -0.06
N LEU A 592 3.20 -13.47 0.80
CA LEU A 592 1.92 -13.99 1.26
C LEU A 592 0.72 -13.51 0.44
N CYS A 593 0.71 -12.23 0.04
CA CYS A 593 -0.44 -11.61 -0.60
C CYS A 593 -0.62 -12.09 -2.03
N ASN A 594 -1.86 -12.43 -2.40
CA ASN A 594 -2.20 -12.81 -3.77
C ASN A 594 -2.96 -11.73 -4.54
N ASP A 595 -3.27 -10.59 -3.93
CA ASP A 595 -3.71 -9.39 -4.64
C ASP A 595 -2.55 -8.80 -5.47
N LEU A 596 -2.68 -8.85 -6.80
CA LEU A 596 -1.63 -8.44 -7.73
C LEU A 596 -1.37 -6.93 -7.70
N GLU A 597 -2.41 -6.14 -7.50
CA GLU A 597 -2.29 -4.68 -7.52
C GLU A 597 -1.52 -4.19 -6.30
N LEU A 598 -1.88 -4.68 -5.11
CA LEU A 598 -1.16 -4.40 -3.87
C LEU A 598 0.29 -4.87 -3.95
N VAL A 599 0.54 -6.08 -4.46
CA VAL A 599 1.91 -6.61 -4.59
C VAL A 599 2.74 -5.78 -5.56
N ASN A 600 2.18 -5.37 -6.70
CA ASN A 600 2.90 -4.55 -7.67
C ASN A 600 3.23 -3.17 -7.13
N GLU A 601 2.31 -2.54 -6.40
CA GLU A 601 2.58 -1.25 -5.74
C GLU A 601 3.71 -1.37 -4.71
N ILE A 602 3.68 -2.42 -3.89
CA ILE A 602 4.76 -2.69 -2.92
C ILE A 602 6.10 -2.92 -3.63
N LYS A 603 6.13 -3.73 -4.70
CA LYS A 603 7.35 -3.96 -5.50
C LYS A 603 7.89 -2.66 -6.09
N ASN A 604 7.01 -1.77 -6.58
CA ASN A 604 7.40 -0.47 -7.10
C ASN A 604 8.05 0.40 -6.00
N ILE A 605 7.47 0.43 -4.80
CA ILE A 605 8.03 1.16 -3.66
C ILE A 605 9.41 0.63 -3.27
N ILE A 606 9.59 -0.70 -3.16
CA ILE A 606 10.89 -1.30 -2.84
C ILE A 606 11.91 -0.98 -3.92
N LYS A 607 11.58 -1.23 -5.19
CA LYS A 607 12.47 -0.96 -6.32
C LYS A 607 12.89 0.50 -6.37
N GLN A 608 11.96 1.41 -6.08
CA GLN A 608 12.27 2.84 -6.04
C GLN A 608 13.14 3.19 -4.83
N HIS A 609 12.90 2.58 -3.67
CA HIS A 609 13.76 2.73 -2.49
C HIS A 609 15.20 2.29 -2.79
N GLU A 610 15.38 1.12 -3.41
CA GLU A 610 16.68 0.57 -3.79
C GLU A 610 17.43 1.49 -4.76
N LYS A 611 16.74 2.03 -5.77
CA LYS A 611 17.33 3.01 -6.70
C LYS A 611 17.83 4.25 -5.97
N LEU A 612 17.07 4.77 -5.00
CA LEU A 612 17.42 5.96 -4.23
C LEU A 612 18.58 5.73 -3.24
N GLN A 613 18.95 4.47 -2.94
CA GLN A 613 20.17 4.17 -2.17
C GLN A 613 21.45 4.32 -3.00
N ASN A 614 21.35 4.40 -4.33
CA ASN A 614 22.48 4.72 -5.19
C ASN A 614 22.60 6.23 -5.33
N ASP A 615 23.63 6.83 -4.74
CA ASP A 615 23.88 8.29 -4.75
C ASP A 615 24.03 8.88 -6.17
N THR A 616 24.28 8.04 -7.18
CA THR A 616 24.39 8.45 -8.60
C THR A 616 23.10 8.26 -9.41
N TYR A 617 22.04 7.73 -8.81
CA TYR A 617 20.76 7.57 -9.50
C TYR A 617 20.12 8.93 -9.77
N LEU A 618 19.78 9.18 -11.04
CA LEU A 618 19.00 10.33 -11.45
C LEU A 618 17.70 9.83 -12.11
N PRO A 619 16.51 10.18 -11.61
CA PRO A 619 15.27 9.81 -12.29
C PRO A 619 15.15 10.53 -13.63
N GLU A 620 14.67 9.83 -14.65
CA GLU A 620 14.31 10.44 -15.94
C GLU A 620 12.99 11.19 -15.76
N LEU A 621 13.03 12.52 -15.86
CA LEU A 621 11.89 13.41 -15.63
C LEU A 621 11.79 14.47 -16.73
N GLU A 622 10.56 14.75 -17.13
CA GLU A 622 10.21 15.82 -18.05
C GLU A 622 9.45 16.91 -17.30
N PHE A 623 9.75 18.16 -17.62
CA PHE A 623 9.14 19.33 -16.99
C PHE A 623 8.60 20.27 -18.06
N VAL A 624 7.73 21.19 -17.66
CA VAL A 624 7.19 22.24 -18.54
C VAL A 624 7.63 23.61 -18.05
N ASN A 625 8.16 24.42 -18.96
CA ASN A 625 8.55 25.80 -18.68
C ASN A 625 7.37 26.77 -18.91
N ARG A 626 7.57 28.07 -18.61
CA ARG A 626 6.51 29.10 -18.76
C ARG A 626 6.01 29.32 -20.20
N LYS A 627 6.67 28.76 -21.20
CA LYS A 627 6.30 28.83 -22.62
C LYS A 627 5.55 27.57 -23.09
N ASP A 628 5.16 26.69 -22.17
CA ASP A 628 4.55 25.39 -22.46
C ASP A 628 5.46 24.48 -23.29
N GLN A 629 6.77 24.56 -23.06
CA GLN A 629 7.75 23.71 -23.72
C GLN A 629 8.25 22.65 -22.73
N THR A 630 8.26 21.40 -23.19
CA THR A 630 8.91 20.31 -22.47
C THR A 630 10.40 20.56 -22.39
N VAL A 631 10.96 20.46 -21.19
CA VAL A 631 12.38 20.58 -20.88
C VAL A 631 12.83 19.43 -19.98
N ILE A 632 14.11 19.08 -20.08
CA ILE A 632 14.78 18.04 -19.28
C ILE A 632 15.99 18.62 -18.54
N PHE A 633 16.60 17.85 -17.63
CA PHE A 633 17.80 18.29 -16.90
C PHE A 633 18.91 18.82 -17.82
N ASN A 634 19.10 18.17 -18.97
CA ASN A 634 20.16 18.49 -19.92
C ASN A 634 20.03 19.89 -20.55
N ASP A 635 18.84 20.47 -20.57
CA ASP A 635 18.58 21.82 -21.13
C ASP A 635 19.13 22.94 -20.23
N PHE A 636 19.50 22.62 -18.99
CA PHE A 636 20.09 23.56 -18.02
C PHE A 636 21.61 23.45 -17.92
N LYS A 637 22.26 22.79 -18.88
CA LYS A 637 23.72 22.81 -19.05
C LYS A 637 24.21 24.22 -19.37
N GLY A 638 25.32 24.63 -18.78
CA GLY A 638 25.86 25.97 -18.98
C GLY A 638 27.25 26.17 -18.37
N ASP A 639 27.55 27.40 -17.92
CA ASP A 639 28.85 27.73 -17.31
C ASP A 639 28.83 27.71 -15.77
N LYS A 640 27.65 27.48 -15.18
CA LYS A 640 27.39 27.52 -13.73
C LYS A 640 26.84 26.18 -13.25
N PRO A 641 27.17 25.73 -12.03
CA PRO A 641 26.47 24.63 -11.40
C PRO A 641 24.99 24.97 -11.21
N SER A 642 24.14 23.95 -11.23
CA SER A 642 22.70 24.09 -11.09
C SER A 642 22.20 23.35 -9.84
N ILE A 643 21.30 23.98 -9.09
CA ILE A 643 20.57 23.35 -7.98
C ILE A 643 19.11 23.24 -8.39
N PHE A 644 18.61 22.01 -8.46
CA PHE A 644 17.19 21.73 -8.67
C PHE A 644 16.53 21.44 -7.32
N TYR A 645 15.53 22.25 -6.96
CA TYR A 645 14.72 22.06 -5.77
C TYR A 645 13.32 21.60 -6.16
N PHE A 646 13.02 20.35 -5.84
CA PHE A 646 11.72 19.72 -6.01
C PHE A 646 10.87 20.00 -4.78
N SER A 647 9.63 20.43 -4.98
CA SER A 647 8.69 20.75 -3.90
C SER A 647 7.27 20.37 -4.28
N SER A 648 6.61 19.55 -3.46
CA SER A 648 5.18 19.24 -3.61
C SER A 648 4.27 20.43 -3.30
N ASN A 649 4.81 21.50 -2.71
CA ASN A 649 4.10 22.74 -2.41
C ASN A 649 4.61 23.89 -3.29
N TRP A 650 3.68 24.62 -3.92
CA TRP A 650 3.99 25.75 -4.81
C TRP A 650 4.60 26.95 -4.08
N ILE A 651 4.21 27.20 -2.82
CA ILE A 651 4.74 28.31 -2.03
C ILE A 651 6.09 27.93 -1.41
N GLY A 652 6.16 26.76 -0.75
CA GLY A 652 7.39 26.13 -0.25
C GLY A 652 8.54 27.07 0.17
N GLY A 653 9.78 26.68 -0.18
CA GLY A 653 10.99 27.48 0.00
C GLY A 653 11.21 28.56 -1.07
N ARG A 654 10.17 28.96 -1.81
CA ARG A 654 10.29 29.86 -2.98
C ARG A 654 10.98 31.19 -2.64
N TYR A 655 10.49 31.89 -1.60
CA TYR A 655 11.06 33.19 -1.21
C TYR A 655 12.55 33.07 -0.81
N GLN A 656 12.88 32.00 -0.09
CA GLN A 656 14.26 31.69 0.26
C GLN A 656 15.11 31.45 -1.00
N PHE A 657 14.58 30.73 -2.00
CA PHE A 657 15.27 30.51 -3.28
C PHE A 657 15.48 31.81 -4.06
N ASP A 658 14.50 32.72 -4.08
CA ASP A 658 14.61 34.02 -4.73
C ASP A 658 15.69 34.93 -4.08
N GLU A 659 15.84 34.84 -2.76
CA GLU A 659 16.94 35.50 -2.03
C GLU A 659 18.30 34.89 -2.43
N LEU A 660 18.40 33.56 -2.44
CA LEU A 660 19.63 32.83 -2.78
C LEU A 660 20.13 33.09 -4.21
N VAL A 661 19.23 33.29 -5.17
CA VAL A 661 19.60 33.72 -6.54
C VAL A 661 20.36 35.04 -6.52
N THR A 662 20.00 35.95 -5.61
CA THR A 662 20.65 37.25 -5.48
C THR A 662 21.99 37.13 -4.72
N GLU A 663 22.05 36.26 -3.71
CA GLU A 663 23.25 36.05 -2.89
C GLU A 663 24.35 35.22 -3.58
N HIS A 664 23.97 34.31 -4.48
CA HIS A 664 24.88 33.37 -5.14
C HIS A 664 24.69 33.39 -6.66
N PRO A 665 25.01 34.51 -7.34
CA PRO A 665 24.84 34.66 -8.79
C PRO A 665 25.70 33.68 -9.60
N GLU A 666 26.69 33.03 -8.98
CA GLU A 666 27.53 31.98 -9.57
C GLU A 666 26.84 30.61 -9.67
N ILE A 667 25.63 30.44 -9.11
CA ILE A 667 24.85 29.19 -9.14
C ILE A 667 23.52 29.45 -9.87
N ASN A 668 23.08 28.49 -10.67
CA ASN A 668 21.75 28.50 -11.25
C ASN A 668 20.75 27.81 -10.30
N PHE A 669 19.64 28.47 -9.97
CA PHE A 669 18.62 27.94 -9.08
C PHE A 669 17.34 27.64 -9.87
N ILE A 670 16.92 26.37 -9.83
CA ILE A 670 15.71 25.88 -10.50
C ILE A 670 14.78 25.30 -9.43
N MET A 671 13.57 25.83 -9.33
CA MET A 671 12.50 25.29 -8.52
C MET A 671 11.51 24.53 -9.40
N ILE A 672 11.23 23.28 -9.04
CA ILE A 672 10.28 22.41 -9.72
C ILE A 672 9.15 22.10 -8.76
N VAL A 673 7.93 22.39 -9.18
CA VAL A 673 6.72 22.10 -8.42
C VAL A 673 5.86 21.10 -9.18
N GLU A 674 5.17 20.23 -8.45
CA GLU A 674 4.23 19.30 -9.07
C GLU A 674 2.83 19.90 -9.15
N GLY A 675 2.07 19.57 -10.19
CA GLY A 675 0.69 20.02 -10.36
C GLY A 675 0.01 19.39 -11.58
N SER A 676 -1.31 19.48 -11.62
CA SER A 676 -2.11 18.80 -12.66
C SER A 676 -2.70 19.74 -13.72
N ASN A 677 -2.40 21.04 -13.64
CA ASN A 677 -2.93 22.08 -14.53
C ASN A 677 -1.87 23.16 -14.84
N PHE A 678 -1.48 23.27 -16.11
CA PHE A 678 -0.49 24.26 -16.56
C PHE A 678 -0.97 25.69 -16.40
N LYS A 679 -2.22 25.98 -16.78
CA LYS A 679 -2.73 27.36 -16.76
C LYS A 679 -2.74 27.94 -15.35
N GLN A 680 -3.17 27.13 -14.37
CA GLN A 680 -3.11 27.48 -12.96
C GLN A 680 -1.68 27.81 -12.49
N TRP A 681 -0.72 26.97 -12.87
CA TRP A 681 0.69 27.18 -12.52
C TRP A 681 1.29 28.41 -13.21
N GLU A 682 0.94 28.63 -14.48
CA GLU A 682 1.35 29.80 -15.25
C GLU A 682 0.85 31.10 -14.61
N ASP A 683 -0.43 31.15 -14.21
CA ASP A 683 -1.03 32.32 -13.57
C ASP A 683 -0.40 32.57 -12.19
N TYR A 684 -0.17 31.51 -11.40
CA TYR A 684 0.54 31.62 -10.12
C TYR A 684 1.96 32.17 -10.31
N THR A 685 2.75 31.61 -11.24
CA THR A 685 4.13 32.04 -11.46
C THR A 685 4.22 33.45 -12.05
N LYS A 686 3.28 33.86 -12.90
CA LYS A 686 3.14 35.25 -13.37
C LYS A 686 2.89 36.21 -12.23
N ALA A 687 1.97 35.89 -11.32
CA ALA A 687 1.66 36.73 -10.17
C ALA A 687 2.78 36.75 -9.13
N ALA A 688 3.46 35.62 -8.95
CA ALA A 688 4.55 35.48 -7.99
C ALA A 688 5.81 36.23 -8.44
N ASP A 689 6.04 36.31 -9.75
CA ASP A 689 7.25 36.88 -10.38
C ASP A 689 8.56 36.37 -9.73
N PRO A 690 8.83 35.05 -9.79
CA PRO A 690 10.00 34.47 -9.15
C PRO A 690 11.29 34.88 -9.86
N LYS A 691 12.36 35.07 -9.09
CA LYS A 691 13.72 35.30 -9.58
C LYS A 691 14.38 34.00 -10.01
N ALA A 692 14.11 32.91 -9.28
CA ALA A 692 14.56 31.57 -9.66
C ALA A 692 13.82 31.06 -10.90
N THR A 693 14.44 30.13 -11.63
CA THR A 693 13.75 29.45 -12.73
C THR A 693 12.67 28.53 -12.14
N HIS A 694 11.42 28.66 -12.59
CA HIS A 694 10.32 27.81 -12.16
C HIS A 694 9.89 26.85 -13.27
N LEU A 695 9.69 25.59 -12.92
CA LEU A 695 9.17 24.55 -13.82
C LEU A 695 7.99 23.81 -13.17
N LEU A 696 7.11 23.27 -14.02
CA LEU A 696 6.00 22.39 -13.64
C LEU A 696 6.33 20.94 -13.97
N TYR A 697 6.08 20.06 -13.01
CA TYR A 697 6.02 18.61 -13.22
C TYR A 697 4.55 18.16 -13.20
N TYR A 698 4.08 17.48 -14.25
CA TYR A 698 2.73 16.93 -14.27
C TYR A 698 2.63 15.66 -13.42
N ASN A 699 1.84 15.72 -12.34
CA ASN A 699 1.67 14.59 -11.41
C ASN A 699 0.50 13.66 -11.76
N ASP A 700 0.13 13.56 -13.03
CA ASP A 700 -0.96 12.69 -13.47
C ASP A 700 -0.63 11.19 -13.29
N SER A 701 0.65 10.81 -13.33
CA SER A 701 1.12 9.43 -13.19
C SER A 701 1.76 9.12 -11.84
N SER A 702 2.60 10.03 -11.33
CA SER A 702 3.36 9.85 -10.09
C SER A 702 3.60 11.20 -9.43
N SER A 703 3.72 11.20 -8.10
CA SER A 703 4.09 12.38 -7.32
C SER A 703 5.59 12.40 -6.98
N PHE A 704 6.10 13.52 -6.50
CA PHE A 704 7.45 13.60 -5.93
C PHE A 704 7.63 12.67 -4.74
N SER A 705 6.58 12.45 -3.93
CA SER A 705 6.60 11.47 -2.84
C SER A 705 6.83 10.04 -3.38
N ASP A 706 6.31 9.72 -4.56
CA ASP A 706 6.54 8.41 -5.21
C ASP A 706 7.95 8.31 -5.80
N ILE A 707 8.44 9.38 -6.42
CA ILE A 707 9.74 9.39 -7.12
C ILE A 707 10.90 9.48 -6.14
N PHE A 708 10.82 10.35 -5.14
CA PHE A 708 11.94 10.65 -4.23
C PHE A 708 11.76 10.08 -2.83
N GLN A 709 10.58 9.50 -2.52
CA GLN A 709 10.20 9.12 -1.15
C GLN A 709 10.29 10.31 -0.17
N ARG A 710 10.12 11.52 -0.74
CA ARG A 710 10.18 12.82 -0.09
C ARG A 710 9.29 13.80 -0.86
N ASN A 711 8.63 14.68 -0.14
CA ASN A 711 7.88 15.83 -0.63
C ASN A 711 8.81 16.96 -1.09
N THR A 712 10.05 16.99 -0.58
CA THR A 712 11.06 17.97 -1.02
C THR A 712 12.40 17.28 -1.28
N THR A 713 13.12 17.71 -2.30
CA THR A 713 14.42 17.14 -2.67
C THR A 713 15.29 18.17 -3.37
N HIS A 714 16.59 18.13 -3.11
CA HIS A 714 17.58 18.99 -3.78
C HIS A 714 18.53 18.12 -4.59
N LEU A 715 18.70 18.42 -5.88
CA LEU A 715 19.71 17.80 -6.75
C LEU A 715 20.75 18.84 -7.14
N VAL A 716 22.02 18.45 -7.10
CA VAL A 716 23.15 19.32 -7.47
C VAL A 716 23.78 18.80 -8.76
N PHE A 717 23.93 19.70 -9.72
CA PHE A 717 24.60 19.47 -10.99
C PHE A 717 25.84 20.36 -11.08
N ASN A 718 26.93 19.82 -11.61
CA ASN A 718 28.14 20.58 -11.85
C ASN A 718 27.99 21.54 -13.05
N LYS A 719 29.02 22.34 -13.33
CA LYS A 719 29.01 23.28 -14.45
C LYS A 719 28.85 22.60 -15.82
N SER A 720 29.38 21.39 -16.02
CA SER A 720 29.15 20.60 -17.25
C SER A 720 27.70 20.05 -17.37
N GLY A 721 26.87 20.31 -16.36
CA GLY A 721 25.50 19.81 -16.19
C GLY A 721 25.43 18.30 -16.12
N GLU A 722 26.43 17.69 -15.50
CA GLU A 722 26.37 16.30 -15.03
C GLU A 722 25.83 16.30 -13.60
N PHE A 723 25.01 15.31 -13.28
CA PHE A 723 24.49 15.11 -11.93
C PHE A 723 25.63 14.68 -11.00
N GLU A 724 25.81 15.39 -9.90
CA GLU A 724 26.84 15.07 -8.90
C GLU A 724 26.23 14.24 -7.76
N GLU A 725 25.22 14.79 -7.07
CA GLU A 725 24.64 14.17 -5.89
C GLU A 725 23.34 14.83 -5.42
N TYR A 726 22.64 14.12 -4.52
CA TYR A 726 21.54 14.65 -3.73
C TYR A 726 22.05 15.55 -2.58
N ALA A 727 21.27 16.56 -2.21
CA ALA A 727 21.53 17.38 -1.03
C ALA A 727 20.40 17.25 0.01
N SER A 728 20.82 17.22 1.27
CA SER A 728 19.92 17.03 2.44
C SER A 728 19.17 18.30 2.84
N SER A 729 19.69 19.46 2.44
CA SER A 729 19.09 20.77 2.71
C SER A 729 19.55 21.78 1.66
N THR A 730 18.91 22.95 1.62
CA THR A 730 19.31 24.05 0.75
C THR A 730 20.75 24.52 1.03
N LYS A 731 21.15 24.57 2.31
CA LYS A 731 22.51 24.95 2.72
C LYS A 731 23.55 23.95 2.21
N ASP A 732 23.25 22.67 2.36
CA ASP A 732 24.08 21.56 1.87
C ASP A 732 24.21 21.62 0.33
N ALA A 733 23.10 21.86 -0.37
CA ALA A 733 23.09 22.02 -1.83
C ALA A 733 24.01 23.15 -2.32
N ILE A 734 23.98 24.30 -1.65
CA ILE A 734 24.86 25.44 -1.95
C ILE A 734 26.31 25.09 -1.71
N GLN A 735 26.63 24.44 -0.58
CA GLN A 735 28.00 24.03 -0.26
C GLN A 735 28.55 23.09 -1.34
N LYS A 736 27.77 22.09 -1.74
CA LYS A 736 28.12 21.11 -2.79
C LYS A 736 28.28 21.78 -4.15
N ALA A 737 27.36 22.66 -4.53
CA ALA A 737 27.45 23.43 -5.78
C ALA A 737 28.72 24.32 -5.81
N LYS A 738 29.06 24.99 -4.71
CA LYS A 738 30.30 25.78 -4.60
C LYS A 738 31.56 24.92 -4.62
N ALA A 739 31.52 23.73 -4.04
CA ALA A 739 32.64 22.79 -4.12
C ALA A 739 32.91 22.36 -5.57
N SER A 740 31.87 22.19 -6.39
CA SER A 740 32.02 21.87 -7.83
C SER A 740 32.69 22.97 -8.66
N LEU A 741 32.69 24.21 -8.16
CA LEU A 741 33.40 25.35 -8.78
C LEU A 741 34.89 25.34 -8.48
N GLN A 742 35.32 24.70 -7.39
CA GLN A 742 36.74 24.59 -7.05
C GLN A 742 37.37 23.42 -7.82
N PRO A 743 38.63 23.53 -8.28
CA PRO A 743 39.32 22.40 -8.89
C PRO A 743 39.35 21.24 -7.88
N LYS A 744 38.83 20.07 -8.29
CA LYS A 744 38.80 18.85 -7.48
C LYS A 744 40.20 18.63 -6.91
N LYS A 745 40.38 18.85 -5.60
CA LYS A 745 41.63 18.47 -4.93
C LYS A 745 41.81 16.99 -5.22
N ILE A 746 42.97 16.61 -5.77
CA ILE A 746 43.31 15.21 -5.98
C ILE A 746 43.40 14.58 -4.58
N GLU A 747 42.30 14.04 -4.08
CA GLU A 747 42.34 13.18 -2.91
C GLU A 747 42.98 11.87 -3.35
N LEU A 748 44.16 11.59 -2.79
CA LEU A 748 44.89 10.35 -3.03
C LEU A 748 43.96 9.19 -2.68
N ASN A 749 43.71 8.31 -3.66
CA ASN A 749 42.88 7.13 -3.47
C ASN A 749 43.41 6.33 -2.27
N LYS A 750 42.53 5.73 -1.45
CA LYS A 750 42.89 4.90 -0.29
C LYS A 750 43.99 3.88 -0.63
N SER A 751 43.96 3.31 -1.84
CA SER A 751 45.01 2.41 -2.34
C SER A 751 46.36 3.07 -2.61
N GLN A 752 46.38 4.35 -3.03
CA GLN A 752 47.61 5.12 -3.20
C GLN A 752 48.22 5.53 -1.85
N LEU A 753 47.38 5.84 -0.86
CA LEU A 753 47.83 6.12 0.50
C LEU A 753 48.45 4.87 1.15
N GLU A 754 47.81 3.71 1.00
CA GLU A 754 48.35 2.42 1.45
C GLU A 754 49.71 2.12 0.80
N LEU A 755 49.84 2.35 -0.50
CA LEU A 755 51.12 2.19 -1.21
C LEU A 755 52.21 3.10 -0.63
N ILE A 756 51.91 4.39 -0.38
CA ILE A 756 52.86 5.35 0.19
C ILE A 756 53.29 4.93 1.59
N ILE A 757 52.36 4.46 2.43
CA ILE A 757 52.66 3.98 3.79
C ILE A 757 53.58 2.75 3.74
N ILE A 758 53.31 1.80 2.84
CA ILE A 758 54.16 0.62 2.65
C ILE A 758 55.58 1.06 2.22
N LEU A 759 55.68 1.99 1.27
CA LEU A 759 56.95 2.46 0.73
C LEU A 759 57.78 3.20 1.80
N LEU A 760 57.15 4.04 2.62
CA LEU A 760 57.78 4.68 3.78
C LEU A 760 58.21 3.65 4.83
N GLY A 761 57.40 2.61 5.07
CA GLY A 761 57.74 1.51 5.97
C GLY A 761 58.99 0.75 5.52
N VAL A 762 59.13 0.47 4.23
CA VAL A 762 60.32 -0.19 3.64
C VAL A 762 61.56 0.69 3.79
N VAL A 763 61.45 1.98 3.50
CA VAL A 763 62.58 2.93 3.65
C VAL A 763 63.04 3.02 5.11
N LEU A 764 62.10 3.08 6.06
CA LEU A 764 62.42 3.10 7.48
C LEU A 764 63.09 1.80 7.95
N ALA A 765 62.62 0.65 7.47
CA ALA A 765 63.23 -0.65 7.78
C ALA A 765 64.68 -0.73 7.27
N LEU A 766 64.94 -0.28 6.04
CA LEU A 766 66.29 -0.22 5.47
C LEU A 766 67.21 0.72 6.25
N PHE A 767 66.68 1.86 6.71
CA PHE A 767 67.43 2.79 7.55
C PHE A 767 67.83 2.16 8.90
N ILE A 768 66.91 1.47 9.57
CA ILE A 768 67.18 0.77 10.83
C ILE A 768 68.22 -0.34 10.64
N ILE A 769 68.10 -1.14 9.57
CA ILE A 769 69.08 -2.18 9.24
C ILE A 769 70.47 -1.55 9.02
N GLY A 770 70.54 -0.43 8.30
CA GLY A 770 71.78 0.33 8.12
C GLY A 770 72.43 0.75 9.44
N LEU A 771 71.64 1.29 10.39
CA LEU A 771 72.12 1.67 11.72
C LEU A 771 72.63 0.48 12.54
N VAL A 772 71.96 -0.67 12.46
CA VAL A 772 72.38 -1.90 13.14
C VAL A 772 73.71 -2.41 12.58
N ILE A 773 73.86 -2.44 11.26
CA ILE A 773 75.11 -2.85 10.59
C ILE A 773 76.25 -1.90 10.96
N TRP A 774 75.99 -0.59 10.97
CA TRP A 774 76.98 0.41 11.37
C TRP A 774 77.44 0.21 12.83
N LYS A 775 76.50 0.06 13.76
CA LYS A 775 76.79 -0.22 15.19
C LYS A 775 77.59 -1.50 15.37
N TRP A 776 77.29 -2.55 14.60
CA TRP A 776 78.03 -3.81 14.63
C TRP A 776 79.48 -3.64 14.13
N ARG A 777 79.69 -2.93 13.02
CA ARG A 777 81.05 -2.63 12.51
C ARG A 777 81.88 -1.80 13.48
N VAL A 778 81.28 -0.81 14.13
CA VAL A 778 81.95 0.02 15.13
C VAL A 778 82.39 -0.83 16.33
N ARG A 779 81.53 -1.71 16.84
CA ARG A 779 81.91 -2.66 17.92
C ARG A 779 83.05 -3.60 17.51
N GLN A 780 83.07 -4.08 16.27
CA GLN A 780 84.15 -4.91 15.75
C GLN A 780 85.49 -4.16 15.72
N ARG A 781 85.49 -2.87 15.33
CA ARG A 781 86.70 -2.03 15.37
C ARG A 781 87.23 -1.88 16.79
N PHE A 782 86.36 -1.53 17.74
CA PHE A 782 86.77 -1.40 19.15
C PHE A 782 87.29 -2.71 19.76
N ARG A 783 86.73 -3.87 19.38
CA ARG A 783 87.26 -5.18 19.81
C ARG A 783 88.65 -5.45 19.25
N LYS A 784 88.89 -5.13 17.97
CA LYS A 784 90.23 -5.26 17.36
C LYS A 784 91.25 -4.34 18.02
N GLU A 785 90.88 -3.09 18.30
CA GLU A 785 91.76 -2.14 19.00
C GLU A 785 92.10 -2.59 20.43
N ALA A 786 91.12 -3.15 21.16
CA ALA A 786 91.35 -3.72 22.49
C ALA A 786 92.30 -4.93 22.46
N GLN A 787 92.16 -5.81 21.45
CA GLN A 787 93.07 -6.94 21.26
C GLN A 787 94.51 -6.48 20.94
N ILE A 788 94.68 -5.47 20.08
CA ILE A 788 95.99 -4.91 19.74
C ILE A 788 96.65 -4.23 20.95
N ARG A 789 95.88 -3.53 21.80
CA ARG A 789 96.42 -2.95 23.04
C ARG A 789 96.91 -4.03 24.00
N LYS A 790 96.13 -5.11 24.15
CA LYS A 790 96.50 -6.24 25.02
C LYS A 790 97.75 -6.99 24.51
N LEU A 791 97.92 -7.09 23.18
CA LEU A 791 99.14 -7.64 22.58
C LEU A 791 100.37 -6.78 22.90
N ARG A 792 100.26 -5.46 22.77
CA ARG A 792 101.36 -4.53 23.10
C ARG A 792 101.75 -4.54 24.59
N GLU A 793 100.79 -4.71 25.49
CA GLU A 793 101.09 -4.85 26.93
C GLU A 793 101.83 -6.16 27.25
N LEU A 794 101.46 -7.26 26.57
CA LEU A 794 102.16 -8.54 26.71
C LEU A 794 103.59 -8.45 26.16
N GLU A 795 103.80 -7.79 25.01
CA GLU A 795 105.14 -7.53 24.46
C GLU A 795 106.00 -6.69 25.41
N LEU A 796 105.47 -5.59 25.96
CA LEU A 796 106.20 -4.76 26.94
C LEU A 796 106.54 -5.52 28.22
N THR A 797 105.67 -6.41 28.68
CA THR A 797 105.90 -7.24 29.87
C THR A 797 106.98 -8.29 29.61
N ALA A 798 107.00 -8.91 28.42
CA ALA A 798 108.03 -9.85 28.02
C ALA A 798 109.40 -9.17 27.83
N ILE A 799 109.45 -7.94 27.31
CA ILE A 799 110.70 -7.17 27.19
C ILE A 799 111.23 -6.77 28.57
N ARG A 800 110.36 -6.34 29.50
CA ARG A 800 110.78 -6.02 30.87
C ARG A 800 111.31 -7.23 31.64
N SER A 801 110.79 -8.44 31.40
CA SER A 801 111.32 -9.65 32.05
C SER A 801 112.65 -10.13 31.47
N GLN A 802 113.02 -9.70 30.25
CA GLN A 802 114.34 -9.95 29.65
C GLN A 802 115.40 -8.88 29.99
N MET A 803 115.04 -7.77 30.62
CA MET A 803 116.01 -6.76 31.07
C MET A 803 116.72 -7.20 32.35
N ASN A 804 118.02 -7.52 32.23
CA ASN A 804 118.87 -7.90 33.35
C ASN A 804 119.14 -6.68 34.26
N PRO A 805 118.79 -6.74 35.58
CA PRO A 805 118.89 -5.61 36.50
C PRO A 805 120.29 -4.98 36.58
N HIS A 806 121.33 -5.77 36.30
CA HIS A 806 122.71 -5.30 36.30
C HIS A 806 122.97 -4.17 35.28
N PHE A 807 122.22 -4.11 34.18
CA PHE A 807 122.34 -3.03 33.21
C PHE A 807 121.72 -1.71 33.72
N LEU A 808 120.63 -1.79 34.48
CA LEU A 808 119.99 -0.63 35.10
C LEU A 808 120.92 0.08 36.09
N PHE A 809 121.72 -0.68 36.85
CA PHE A 809 122.72 -0.11 37.77
C PHE A 809 123.88 0.58 37.02
N ASN A 810 124.35 0.04 35.89
CA ASN A 810 125.41 0.68 35.09
C ASN A 810 124.99 2.04 34.49
N SER A 811 123.73 2.15 34.05
CA SER A 811 123.20 3.43 33.55
C SER A 811 123.07 4.48 34.65
N LEU A 812 122.69 4.08 35.87
CA LEU A 812 122.59 4.99 37.03
C LEU A 812 123.94 5.58 37.44
N ASN A 813 125.02 4.78 37.46
CA ASN A 813 126.37 5.30 37.74
C ASN A 813 126.87 6.26 36.64
N SER A 814 126.50 6.02 35.38
CA SER A 814 126.91 6.88 34.26
C SER A 814 126.26 8.27 34.33
N VAL A 815 125.03 8.37 34.84
CA VAL A 815 124.35 9.66 35.06
C VAL A 815 124.96 10.40 36.25
N GLN A 816 125.38 9.69 37.30
CA GLN A 816 125.95 10.31 38.50
C GLN A 816 127.30 11.00 38.23
N ASN A 817 128.09 10.52 37.26
CA ASN A 817 129.34 11.15 36.85
C ASN A 817 129.17 12.37 35.92
N LEU A 818 127.96 12.64 35.41
CA LEU A 818 127.74 13.75 34.46
C LEU A 818 127.21 15.04 35.12
N VAL A 819 126.99 15.03 36.44
CA VAL A 819 126.40 16.15 37.22
C VAL A 819 127.40 16.74 38.24
N GLN A 820 128.71 16.46 38.11
CA GLN A 820 129.76 17.12 38.91
C GLN A 820 130.53 18.15 38.10
#